data_AF-A0AA38JSN1-F1
#
_entry.id   AF-A0AA38JSN1-F1
#
_cell.length_a   1.000
_cell.length_b   1.000
_cell.length_c   1.000
_cell.angle_alpha   90.00
_cell.angle_beta   90.00
_cell.angle_gamma   90.00
#
_symmetry.space_group_name_H-M   'P 1'
#
loop_
_entity.id
_entity.type
_entity.pdbx_description
1 polymer ?
#
loop_
_entity_poly.entity_id
_entity_poly.type
_entity_poly.pdbx_seq_one_letter_code
_entity_poly.pdbx_strand_id
1 'polypeptide(L)'
;MLPSKHSISHGLNRIGTTSLTQLSVCNLRNIHWNANTNTVRSEETQRRVVATRRRQADLHWNTQKRTFASEVGASSFLSGSRKPHFDKILIANRGEIACRVIRTANKLGIRCVAVYSEADHDALHVKMADEAYCIGPAPSSESYLNMNKIIEVCHLSGAQAVHPGYGFLSENAQFAKRLSEEGIVFIGPPASAIISMGSKSESKNIMSSAGVPCVPGYHGHNQDPEFLFEKAKEIGFPVLIKAVHGGGGKGMRTVLEPTAEAFYEALTSAKRESLKSFGNDTVLVEKYIQRPRHVEVQVFADSMGGAISLWERDCSVQRRNQKIIEEAPAPGLSVELRESLSAKAVAAARAVNYVGAGTVEFIFDNDTQDFYFMEMNTRLQVEHPVTEMVTGLDLVEWQLEVAAGNPLSMDQSSVPLVGHAFEARIYAENPRNNFLPDSGQLLYLSTPTPSLTLPQPYKPSSASQSLSNAKPLGPYYESVSPSVRLEQGFEQGSQIGVYYDPMIAKLIVHGQDRTEALRMLRKALDEYHVVGVSTNVEFLRTLAGNQAFIEAELETGFIQKHFDELFAPISEPAPEILAQAAIFVALRDHFKQKTSFVHSPWTTLVSRRFGGDVYERVIHIKDDASTNEIEPTAIYIKSLAGGLFDVEVRTSTGAPPQFLGVSAKLVSPTSLSLTLNGKLSTVTIVSQPPPPSVPASLAHNTMERLHIFSGERKRTLVIPTPKWLLMQGGDVLSAAAGTGALKAPMPSLVVDVRVKVGDKVEKGQSVIVLESMKTETVLRAGISGTVKVVECKNGEMVQEGKELINIEADEE
;
A
#
# COMPACT_ATOMS: atom_id res chain seq x y z
N MET A 1 47.88 -57.05 8.26
CA MET A 1 46.91 -57.03 9.39
C MET A 1 45.59 -57.62 8.89
N LEU A 2 44.74 -58.14 9.78
CA LEU A 2 43.52 -58.90 9.45
C LEU A 2 42.27 -57.95 9.39
N PRO A 3 41.02 -58.42 9.15
CA PRO A 3 40.30 -58.24 7.89
C PRO A 3 39.01 -57.37 8.09
N SER A 4 37.91 -57.34 7.32
CA SER A 4 37.16 -58.39 6.58
C SER A 4 36.01 -57.78 5.73
N LYS A 5 35.77 -58.26 4.49
CA LYS A 5 34.63 -59.11 4.02
C LYS A 5 33.21 -58.51 4.23
N HIS A 6 32.43 -58.16 3.19
CA HIS A 6 31.64 -59.00 2.22
C HIS A 6 30.13 -59.10 2.61
N SER A 7 29.13 -59.34 1.73
CA SER A 7 28.98 -59.33 0.23
C SER A 7 27.53 -59.73 -0.18
N ILE A 8 27.25 -59.92 -1.49
CA ILE A 8 26.11 -60.69 -2.11
C ILE A 8 24.76 -59.93 -2.15
N SER A 9 23.86 -60.02 -3.15
CA SER A 9 23.71 -60.82 -4.41
C SER A 9 23.27 -59.90 -5.58
N HIS A 10 23.65 -60.08 -6.87
CA HIS A 10 23.19 -61.07 -7.89
C HIS A 10 21.66 -61.05 -8.16
N GLY A 11 21.13 -61.08 -9.40
CA GLY A 11 21.68 -61.10 -10.79
C GLY A 11 20.54 -60.76 -11.79
N LEU A 12 20.44 -61.17 -13.07
CA LEU A 12 21.33 -61.80 -14.08
C LEU A 12 20.55 -61.86 -15.44
N ASN A 13 21.21 -62.00 -16.60
CA ASN A 13 20.64 -62.35 -17.96
C ASN A 13 19.74 -61.27 -18.66
N ARG A 14 19.52 -61.23 -20.00
CA ARG A 14 20.16 -61.87 -21.19
C ARG A 14 19.83 -61.12 -22.53
N ILE A 15 20.84 -60.99 -23.39
CA ILE A 15 20.92 -61.26 -24.86
C ILE A 15 19.68 -61.02 -25.78
N GLY A 16 19.89 -60.25 -26.87
CA GLY A 16 19.26 -60.45 -28.20
C GLY A 16 18.76 -59.18 -28.93
N THR A 17 18.75 -59.00 -30.27
CA THR A 17 19.65 -59.40 -31.41
C THR A 17 19.09 -58.87 -32.75
N THR A 18 19.87 -58.12 -33.55
CA THR A 18 19.67 -57.78 -35.01
C THR A 18 18.34 -57.08 -35.42
N SER A 19 18.14 -56.47 -36.60
CA SER A 19 18.90 -56.22 -37.87
C SER A 19 18.77 -54.71 -38.26
N LEU A 20 19.62 -54.03 -39.04
CA LEU A 20 19.89 -54.11 -40.50
C LEU A 20 18.60 -54.09 -41.38
N THR A 21 18.51 -53.35 -42.50
CA THR A 21 19.57 -52.92 -43.46
C THR A 21 19.20 -51.65 -44.29
N GLN A 22 20.21 -50.84 -44.67
CA GLN A 22 20.52 -50.16 -45.98
C GLN A 22 19.42 -49.58 -46.94
N LEU A 23 19.72 -48.75 -47.97
CA LEU A 23 20.61 -47.57 -48.22
C LEU A 23 20.62 -47.25 -49.75
N SER A 24 20.89 -45.98 -50.14
CA SER A 24 21.32 -45.55 -51.50
C SER A 24 20.23 -45.60 -52.61
N VAL A 25 20.32 -45.03 -53.83
CA VAL A 25 21.46 -44.53 -54.64
C VAL A 25 21.07 -43.34 -55.57
N CYS A 26 21.87 -42.24 -55.60
CA CYS A 26 22.07 -41.31 -56.76
C CYS A 26 20.88 -40.45 -57.34
N ASN A 27 21.03 -39.43 -58.22
CA ASN A 27 22.22 -38.75 -58.82
C ASN A 27 21.89 -37.34 -59.40
N LEU A 28 22.86 -36.39 -59.39
CA LEU A 28 23.09 -35.26 -60.36
C LEU A 28 21.93 -34.22 -60.52
N ARG A 29 22.05 -32.97 -61.02
CA ARG A 29 23.05 -31.95 -61.48
C ARG A 29 22.24 -30.61 -61.56
N ASN A 30 22.70 -29.36 -61.55
CA ASN A 30 23.98 -28.61 -61.45
C ASN A 30 23.58 -27.15 -61.01
N ILE A 31 24.34 -26.04 -60.94
CA ILE A 31 25.69 -25.63 -61.38
C ILE A 31 26.30 -24.50 -60.49
N HIS A 32 27.53 -24.12 -60.79
CA HIS A 32 28.40 -22.98 -60.39
C HIS A 32 27.80 -21.62 -59.96
N TRP A 33 28.23 -21.03 -58.82
CA TRP A 33 29.47 -20.21 -58.53
C TRP A 33 29.35 -18.72 -58.95
N ASN A 34 30.00 -17.70 -58.36
CA ASN A 34 31.20 -17.56 -57.50
C ASN A 34 31.02 -16.30 -56.59
N ALA A 35 31.78 -15.92 -55.55
CA ALA A 35 33.04 -16.42 -54.97
C ALA A 35 33.19 -16.04 -53.47
N ASN A 36 33.77 -16.96 -52.67
CA ASN A 36 34.94 -16.82 -51.74
C ASN A 36 35.22 -15.52 -50.94
N THR A 37 35.77 -15.56 -49.71
CA THR A 37 36.65 -16.58 -49.06
C THR A 37 36.38 -16.80 -47.55
N ASN A 38 36.71 -18.02 -47.06
CA ASN A 38 37.30 -18.43 -45.75
C ASN A 38 36.75 -17.87 -44.41
N THR A 39 36.29 -18.66 -43.41
CA THR A 39 36.94 -19.72 -42.55
C THR A 39 38.01 -19.18 -41.57
N VAL A 40 38.13 -19.60 -40.30
CA VAL A 40 37.45 -20.67 -39.51
C VAL A 40 37.50 -20.42 -37.97
N ARG A 41 36.56 -21.04 -37.21
CA ARG A 41 36.47 -21.36 -35.74
C ARG A 41 36.87 -20.36 -34.62
N SER A 42 35.96 -20.31 -33.62
CA SER A 42 36.08 -20.14 -32.15
C SER A 42 37.48 -20.32 -31.50
N GLU A 43 37.86 -19.56 -30.46
CA GLU A 43 37.36 -19.70 -29.05
C GLU A 43 37.59 -18.45 -28.14
N GLU A 44 36.78 -18.36 -27.06
CA GLU A 44 36.95 -17.65 -25.76
C GLU A 44 37.32 -16.14 -25.59
N THR A 45 37.01 -15.61 -24.39
CA THR A 45 37.30 -14.26 -23.82
C THR A 45 36.77 -13.03 -24.58
N GLN A 46 35.70 -12.35 -24.12
CA GLN A 46 35.68 -11.46 -22.94
C GLN A 46 36.97 -10.64 -22.68
N ARG A 47 37.02 -9.41 -23.23
CA ARG A 47 37.25 -8.13 -22.49
C ARG A 47 37.51 -6.96 -23.46
N ARG A 48 36.93 -5.79 -23.15
CA ARG A 48 37.12 -4.46 -23.80
C ARG A 48 36.75 -4.37 -25.29
N VAL A 49 35.74 -3.54 -25.60
CA VAL A 49 35.81 -2.32 -26.46
C VAL A 49 34.38 -1.78 -26.65
N VAL A 50 34.00 -0.76 -25.88
CA VAL A 50 32.91 0.19 -26.17
C VAL A 50 33.37 1.56 -25.66
N ALA A 51 34.32 2.19 -26.35
CA ALA A 51 35.05 3.36 -25.81
C ALA A 51 35.39 4.46 -26.83
N THR A 52 34.68 4.57 -27.96
CA THR A 52 34.80 5.72 -28.89
C THR A 52 33.55 5.93 -29.74
N ARG A 53 32.55 6.69 -29.25
CA ARG A 53 31.57 7.42 -30.10
C ARG A 53 30.72 8.51 -29.41
N ARG A 54 31.29 9.28 -28.47
CA ARG A 54 30.76 10.60 -28.04
C ARG A 54 31.90 11.63 -27.94
N ARG A 55 32.19 12.30 -29.06
CA ARG A 55 33.08 13.47 -29.17
C ARG A 55 32.68 14.32 -30.40
N GLN A 56 31.50 14.93 -30.35
CA GLN A 56 31.07 16.02 -31.24
C GLN A 56 29.73 16.61 -30.74
N ALA A 57 29.77 17.26 -29.57
CA ALA A 57 28.67 18.08 -29.04
C ALA A 57 29.15 19.25 -28.15
N ASP A 58 30.46 19.34 -27.86
CA ASP A 58 31.06 20.37 -27.01
C ASP A 58 31.57 21.56 -27.83
N LEU A 59 30.70 22.51 -28.16
CA LEU A 59 31.05 23.86 -28.64
C LEU A 59 29.80 24.75 -28.71
N HIS A 60 29.33 25.25 -27.56
CA HIS A 60 28.50 26.47 -27.37
C HIS A 60 28.31 26.77 -25.88
N TRP A 61 29.41 26.92 -25.12
CA TRP A 61 29.36 27.31 -23.70
C TRP A 61 29.03 28.79 -23.56
N ASN A 62 27.74 29.12 -23.47
CA ASN A 62 27.28 30.50 -23.26
C ASN A 62 27.36 30.86 -21.77
N THR A 63 27.99 31.98 -21.43
CA THR A 63 28.38 32.34 -20.06
C THR A 63 27.25 33.04 -19.28
N GLN A 64 26.17 32.31 -19.00
CA GLN A 64 25.19 32.75 -18.02
C GLN A 64 25.74 32.60 -16.60
N LYS A 65 25.68 33.69 -15.83
CA LYS A 65 26.16 33.76 -14.45
C LYS A 65 25.31 32.86 -13.54
N ARG A 66 25.94 32.20 -12.57
CA ARG A 66 25.24 31.58 -11.44
C ARG A 66 24.51 32.68 -10.64
N THR A 67 23.18 32.73 -10.73
CA THR A 67 22.34 33.55 -9.84
C THR A 67 21.91 32.71 -8.65
N PHE A 68 22.46 33.00 -7.47
CA PHE A 68 22.02 32.38 -6.23
C PHE A 68 20.65 32.92 -5.84
N ALA A 69 19.68 32.04 -5.60
CA ALA A 69 18.36 32.41 -5.08
C ALA A 69 18.41 32.57 -3.55
N SER A 70 19.15 33.58 -3.07
CA SER A 70 19.41 33.77 -1.63
C SER A 70 19.53 35.24 -1.20
N GLU A 71 18.78 36.16 -1.83
CA GLU A 71 18.70 37.58 -1.42
C GLU A 71 17.25 38.12 -1.43
N VAL A 72 16.47 37.76 -0.40
CA VAL A 72 15.38 38.60 0.12
C VAL A 72 15.32 38.42 1.64
N GLY A 73 15.28 39.52 2.41
CA GLY A 73 14.79 39.50 3.79
C GLY A 73 15.76 39.06 4.90
N ALA A 74 17.06 39.39 4.81
CA ALA A 74 17.99 39.15 5.92
C ALA A 74 17.66 40.01 7.15
N SER A 75 17.05 39.41 8.18
CA SER A 75 17.12 39.90 9.57
C SER A 75 18.15 39.07 10.34
N SER A 76 18.84 39.68 11.30
CA SER A 76 20.16 39.20 11.75
C SER A 76 20.09 38.14 12.84
N PHE A 77 20.28 36.86 12.48
CA PHE A 77 20.62 35.80 13.41
C PHE A 77 21.89 35.04 12.96
N LEU A 78 22.90 35.10 13.84
CA LEU A 78 24.12 34.28 13.94
C LEU A 78 24.83 33.86 12.64
N SER A 79 25.96 34.52 12.36
CA SER A 79 26.86 34.25 11.23
C SER A 79 27.70 32.97 11.39
N GLY A 80 27.06 31.81 11.51
CA GLY A 80 27.67 30.53 11.16
C GLY A 80 27.57 30.31 9.65
N SER A 81 28.64 29.88 8.99
CA SER A 81 28.57 29.48 7.59
C SER A 81 27.76 28.18 7.46
N ARG A 82 26.52 28.26 6.95
CA ARG A 82 25.67 27.09 6.63
C ARG A 82 26.50 26.06 5.87
N LYS A 83 26.59 24.85 6.43
CA LYS A 83 27.35 23.75 5.84
C LYS A 83 26.66 23.30 4.54
N PRO A 84 27.41 22.88 3.52
CA PRO A 84 26.83 22.29 2.32
C PRO A 84 26.09 20.99 2.66
N HIS A 85 25.11 20.64 1.83
CA HIS A 85 24.53 19.30 1.82
C HIS A 85 25.56 18.24 1.38
N PHE A 86 25.19 16.98 1.57
CA PHE A 86 25.90 15.82 1.04
C PHE A 86 25.95 15.82 -0.50
N ASP A 87 27.07 15.39 -1.10
CA ASP A 87 27.21 15.19 -2.55
C ASP A 87 26.49 13.93 -3.06
N LYS A 88 26.21 12.99 -2.14
CA LYS A 88 25.56 11.69 -2.40
C LYS A 88 25.02 11.09 -1.10
N ILE A 89 23.77 10.63 -1.12
CA ILE A 89 23.13 9.88 -0.03
C ILE A 89 22.63 8.52 -0.51
N LEU A 90 22.55 7.55 0.40
CA LEU A 90 21.89 6.26 0.18
C LEU A 90 20.52 6.26 0.86
N ILE A 91 19.54 5.63 0.23
CA ILE A 91 18.17 5.52 0.73
C ILE A 91 17.90 4.06 1.09
N ALA A 92 17.89 3.76 2.39
CA ALA A 92 17.77 2.39 2.92
C ALA A 92 16.30 1.94 3.01
N ASN A 93 15.52 2.18 1.95
CA ASN A 93 14.08 1.92 1.89
C ASN A 93 13.61 1.70 0.43
N ARG A 94 12.30 1.46 0.23
CA ARG A 94 11.68 1.14 -1.08
C ARG A 94 10.35 1.87 -1.29
N GLY A 95 9.79 1.75 -2.49
CA GLY A 95 8.42 2.20 -2.77
C GLY A 95 8.25 3.71 -2.67
N GLU A 96 7.08 4.18 -2.21
CA GLU A 96 6.74 5.61 -2.23
C GLU A 96 7.72 6.46 -1.43
N ILE A 97 8.12 6.04 -0.22
CA ILE A 97 9.02 6.81 0.64
C ILE A 97 10.41 6.97 0.03
N ALA A 98 10.92 5.95 -0.66
CA ALA A 98 12.17 6.10 -1.40
C ALA A 98 12.02 7.11 -2.54
N CYS A 99 10.90 7.08 -3.28
CA CYS A 99 10.59 8.08 -4.30
C CYS A 99 10.43 9.50 -3.72
N ARG A 100 9.77 9.65 -2.56
CA ARG A 100 9.58 10.89 -1.80
C ARG A 100 10.92 11.51 -1.40
N VAL A 101 11.88 10.70 -0.95
CA VAL A 101 13.22 11.19 -0.57
C VAL A 101 14.03 11.58 -1.81
N ILE A 102 14.01 10.78 -2.88
CA ILE A 102 14.67 11.11 -4.16
C ILE A 102 14.14 12.44 -4.72
N ARG A 103 12.83 12.70 -4.66
CA ARG A 103 12.23 13.97 -5.11
C ARG A 103 12.90 15.20 -4.47
N THR A 104 13.11 15.20 -3.16
CA THR A 104 13.75 16.32 -2.45
C THR A 104 15.27 16.34 -2.63
N ALA A 105 15.93 15.18 -2.63
CA ALA A 105 17.36 15.12 -2.90
C ALA A 105 17.71 15.70 -4.28
N ASN A 106 16.95 15.33 -5.32
CA ASN A 106 17.10 15.85 -6.68
C ASN A 106 16.81 17.36 -6.77
N LYS A 107 15.80 17.88 -6.03
CA LYS A 107 15.52 19.33 -5.89
C LYS A 107 16.73 20.09 -5.32
N LEU A 108 17.48 19.47 -4.41
CA LEU A 108 18.67 20.04 -3.76
C LEU A 108 19.99 19.76 -4.51
N GLY A 109 19.96 19.00 -5.62
CA GLY A 109 21.15 18.59 -6.38
C GLY A 109 21.99 17.48 -5.72
N ILE A 110 21.43 16.78 -4.74
CA ILE A 110 22.06 15.67 -4.01
C ILE A 110 21.84 14.38 -4.80
N ARG A 111 22.90 13.62 -5.10
CA ARG A 111 22.77 12.32 -5.80
C ARG A 111 22.19 11.24 -4.90
N CYS A 112 21.39 10.36 -5.47
CA CYS A 112 20.73 9.27 -4.77
C CYS A 112 21.27 7.89 -5.15
N VAL A 113 21.53 7.08 -4.13
CA VAL A 113 21.77 5.64 -4.25
C VAL A 113 20.55 4.89 -3.70
N ALA A 114 19.86 4.13 -4.55
CA ALA A 114 18.81 3.22 -4.12
C ALA A 114 19.39 1.84 -3.76
N VAL A 115 18.72 1.15 -2.83
CA VAL A 115 18.88 -0.29 -2.65
C VAL A 115 17.60 -1.02 -3.03
N TYR A 116 17.72 -2.25 -3.53
CA TYR A 116 16.58 -3.05 -3.95
C TYR A 116 16.74 -4.55 -3.65
N SER A 117 15.62 -5.23 -3.43
CA SER A 117 15.58 -6.70 -3.42
C SER A 117 15.45 -7.23 -4.85
N GLU A 118 15.73 -8.51 -5.08
CA GLU A 118 15.49 -9.15 -6.39
C GLU A 118 14.06 -8.95 -6.93
N ALA A 119 13.06 -8.86 -6.04
CA ALA A 119 11.66 -8.59 -6.42
C ALA A 119 11.34 -7.11 -6.71
N ASP A 120 12.24 -6.18 -6.34
CA ASP A 120 12.08 -4.74 -6.55
C ASP A 120 12.92 -4.22 -7.74
N HIS A 121 13.51 -5.10 -8.56
CA HIS A 121 14.37 -4.72 -9.70
C HIS A 121 13.79 -3.63 -10.60
N ASP A 122 12.49 -3.73 -10.93
CA ASP A 122 11.78 -2.79 -11.82
C ASP A 122 10.96 -1.73 -11.06
N ALA A 123 11.16 -1.58 -9.75
CA ALA A 123 10.43 -0.64 -8.90
C ALA A 123 10.73 0.83 -9.24
N LEU A 124 9.78 1.72 -8.93
CA LEU A 124 9.89 3.13 -9.30
C LEU A 124 11.10 3.83 -8.65
N HIS A 125 11.45 3.49 -7.41
CA HIS A 125 12.59 4.12 -6.73
C HIS A 125 13.94 3.71 -7.33
N VAL A 126 14.05 2.51 -7.91
CA VAL A 126 15.24 2.05 -8.64
C VAL A 126 15.42 2.84 -9.94
N LYS A 127 14.33 3.12 -10.65
CA LYS A 127 14.32 3.93 -11.89
C LYS A 127 14.59 5.43 -11.64
N MET A 128 14.37 5.91 -10.43
CA MET A 128 14.48 7.33 -10.06
C MET A 128 15.85 7.75 -9.52
N ALA A 129 16.67 6.82 -9.03
CA ALA A 129 17.98 7.10 -8.43
C ALA A 129 19.10 7.17 -9.49
N ASP A 130 20.21 7.85 -9.18
CA ASP A 130 21.40 7.90 -10.05
C ASP A 130 22.10 6.54 -10.13
N GLU A 131 22.10 5.81 -9.02
CA GLU A 131 22.74 4.51 -8.83
C GLU A 131 21.80 3.59 -8.03
N ALA A 132 21.81 2.29 -8.32
CA ALA A 132 21.00 1.31 -7.59
C ALA A 132 21.74 -0.02 -7.41
N TYR A 133 21.60 -0.63 -6.22
CA TYR A 133 22.30 -1.86 -5.86
C TYR A 133 21.36 -2.92 -5.30
N CYS A 134 21.46 -4.16 -5.81
CA CYS A 134 20.75 -5.30 -5.25
C CYS A 134 21.37 -5.70 -3.90
N ILE A 135 20.54 -5.79 -2.86
CA ILE A 135 20.98 -6.13 -1.49
C ILE A 135 20.56 -7.54 -1.04
N GLY A 136 19.78 -8.28 -1.83
CA GLY A 136 19.45 -9.68 -1.58
C GLY A 136 18.07 -10.12 -2.06
N PRO A 137 17.64 -11.34 -1.66
CA PRO A 137 16.34 -11.90 -2.00
C PRO A 137 15.13 -11.09 -1.51
N ALA A 138 13.94 -11.47 -1.99
CA ALA A 138 12.68 -10.77 -1.72
C ALA A 138 12.25 -10.67 -0.24
N PRO A 139 12.53 -11.62 0.68
CA PRO A 139 12.23 -11.44 2.10
C PRO A 139 13.02 -10.28 2.71
N SER A 140 12.34 -9.32 3.36
CA SER A 140 13.00 -8.13 3.90
C SER A 140 14.00 -8.43 5.03
N SER A 141 13.89 -9.58 5.69
CA SER A 141 14.86 -10.13 6.65
C SER A 141 16.24 -10.36 6.04
N GLU A 142 16.31 -10.67 4.74
CA GLU A 142 17.55 -11.01 4.04
C GLU A 142 18.07 -9.82 3.21
N SER A 143 17.17 -8.93 2.77
CA SER A 143 17.46 -7.68 2.04
C SER A 143 17.39 -6.43 2.94
N TYR A 144 16.26 -5.73 3.03
CA TYR A 144 16.19 -4.37 3.62
C TYR A 144 16.51 -4.25 5.12
N LEU A 145 16.50 -5.35 5.88
CA LEU A 145 16.94 -5.39 7.29
C LEU A 145 18.43 -5.77 7.44
N ASN A 146 19.11 -6.10 6.34
CA ASN A 146 20.50 -6.55 6.32
C ASN A 146 21.46 -5.35 6.42
N MET A 147 21.66 -4.89 7.66
CA MET A 147 22.58 -3.78 8.00
C MET A 147 23.96 -3.92 7.34
N ASN A 148 24.51 -5.13 7.25
CA ASN A 148 25.83 -5.37 6.64
C ASN A 148 25.82 -5.04 5.14
N LYS A 149 24.81 -5.51 4.39
CA LYS A 149 24.69 -5.23 2.96
C LYS A 149 24.46 -3.75 2.66
N ILE A 150 23.71 -3.05 3.51
CA ILE A 150 23.47 -1.61 3.33
C ILE A 150 24.75 -0.80 3.59
N ILE A 151 25.53 -1.13 4.64
CA ILE A 151 26.82 -0.51 4.92
C ILE A 151 27.83 -0.80 3.79
N GLU A 152 27.91 -2.05 3.32
CA GLU A 152 28.72 -2.45 2.15
C GLU A 152 28.42 -1.59 0.91
N VAL A 153 27.15 -1.36 0.59
CA VAL A 153 26.75 -0.48 -0.53
C VAL A 153 27.10 0.99 -0.26
N CYS A 154 27.05 1.49 0.98
CA CYS A 154 27.48 2.86 1.29
C CYS A 154 28.96 3.07 0.92
N HIS A 155 29.84 2.14 1.30
CA HIS A 155 31.26 2.21 0.94
C HIS A 155 31.50 2.02 -0.57
N LEU A 156 30.78 1.11 -1.23
CA LEU A 156 30.93 0.86 -2.68
C LEU A 156 30.47 2.04 -3.55
N SER A 157 29.44 2.76 -3.13
CA SER A 157 28.89 3.92 -3.84
C SER A 157 29.54 5.25 -3.42
N GLY A 158 30.15 5.31 -2.24
CA GLY A 158 30.66 6.56 -1.65
C GLY A 158 29.55 7.47 -1.13
N ALA A 159 28.45 6.89 -0.62
CA ALA A 159 27.38 7.66 0.01
C ALA A 159 27.86 8.21 1.38
N GLN A 160 27.67 9.51 1.60
CA GLN A 160 28.11 10.21 2.81
C GLN A 160 27.10 10.09 3.97
N ALA A 161 25.84 9.80 3.65
CA ALA A 161 24.76 9.67 4.60
C ALA A 161 23.72 8.64 4.15
N VAL A 162 22.96 8.09 5.11
CA VAL A 162 21.83 7.17 4.88
C VAL A 162 20.54 7.81 5.35
N HIS A 163 19.56 7.93 4.44
CA HIS A 163 18.17 8.24 4.80
C HIS A 163 17.39 6.92 4.94
N PRO A 164 16.87 6.59 6.13
CA PRO A 164 16.22 5.31 6.36
C PRO A 164 14.73 5.31 5.99
N GLY A 165 14.13 6.46 5.68
CA GLY A 165 12.67 6.60 5.53
C GLY A 165 11.94 6.27 6.84
N TYR A 166 10.95 5.38 6.75
CA TYR A 166 10.20 4.83 7.89
C TYR A 166 10.14 3.30 7.84
N GLY A 167 9.93 2.65 8.99
CA GLY A 167 10.05 1.20 9.11
C GLY A 167 11.47 0.68 8.84
N PHE A 168 11.59 -0.61 8.53
CA PHE A 168 12.86 -1.32 8.33
C PHE A 168 13.92 -1.01 9.40
N LEU A 169 14.93 -0.19 9.09
CA LEU A 169 16.03 0.16 9.99
C LEU A 169 15.96 1.60 10.55
N SER A 170 14.89 2.35 10.27
CA SER A 170 14.73 3.74 10.73
C SER A 170 14.70 3.91 12.25
N GLU A 171 14.24 2.89 12.98
CA GLU A 171 14.18 2.88 14.46
C GLU A 171 15.15 1.82 15.04
N ASN A 172 16.20 1.48 14.30
CA ASN A 172 17.23 0.54 14.74
C ASN A 172 18.46 1.29 15.27
N ALA A 173 18.55 1.40 16.60
CA ALA A 173 19.66 2.06 17.27
C ALA A 173 21.04 1.45 16.97
N GLN A 174 21.12 0.14 16.74
CA GLN A 174 22.37 -0.53 16.36
C GLN A 174 22.82 -0.12 14.96
N PHE A 175 21.89 0.04 14.02
CA PHE A 175 22.18 0.51 12.67
C PHE A 175 22.66 1.97 12.68
N ALA A 176 21.92 2.86 13.35
CA ALA A 176 22.29 4.27 13.50
C ALA A 176 23.67 4.44 14.16
N LYS A 177 23.96 3.64 15.20
CA LYS A 177 25.28 3.61 15.85
C LYS A 177 26.37 3.14 14.88
N ARG A 178 26.17 2.01 14.18
CA ARG A 178 27.18 1.45 13.27
C ARG A 178 27.51 2.37 12.10
N LEU A 179 26.52 3.06 11.53
CA LEU A 179 26.79 4.06 10.50
C LEU A 179 27.74 5.15 11.01
N SER A 180 27.51 5.64 12.23
CA SER A 180 28.42 6.62 12.86
C SER A 180 29.81 6.06 13.16
N GLU A 181 29.95 4.77 13.49
CA GLU A 181 31.24 4.10 13.67
C GLU A 181 32.02 3.95 12.35
N GLU A 182 31.31 3.79 11.22
CA GLU A 182 31.85 3.73 9.85
C GLU A 182 32.01 5.14 9.21
N GLY A 183 31.71 6.22 9.94
CA GLY A 183 31.81 7.61 9.46
C GLY A 183 30.70 8.08 8.51
N ILE A 184 29.59 7.34 8.42
CA ILE A 184 28.43 7.63 7.56
C ILE A 184 27.33 8.30 8.41
N VAL A 185 26.77 9.42 7.95
CA VAL A 185 25.74 10.13 8.73
C VAL A 185 24.39 9.40 8.63
N PHE A 186 23.79 9.08 9.79
CA PHE A 186 22.40 8.62 9.85
C PHE A 186 21.44 9.83 9.81
N ILE A 187 20.56 9.91 8.81
CA ILE A 187 19.60 11.02 8.67
C ILE A 187 18.36 10.73 9.52
N GLY A 188 18.50 10.92 10.83
CA GLY A 188 17.49 10.64 11.85
C GLY A 188 18.00 10.98 13.26
N PRO A 189 17.28 10.57 14.32
CA PRO A 189 17.70 10.82 15.69
C PRO A 189 18.93 10.00 16.11
N PRO A 190 19.65 10.42 17.17
CA PRO A 190 20.76 9.65 17.70
C PRO A 190 20.29 8.31 18.29
N ALA A 191 21.15 7.30 18.24
CA ALA A 191 20.87 5.96 18.75
C ALA A 191 20.41 5.94 20.22
N SER A 192 20.84 6.90 21.05
CA SER A 192 20.38 7.08 22.43
C SER A 192 18.87 7.41 22.52
N ALA A 193 18.38 8.32 21.69
CA ALA A 193 16.96 8.69 21.67
C ALA A 193 16.08 7.54 21.16
N ILE A 194 16.58 6.77 20.19
CA ILE A 194 15.93 5.55 19.70
C ILE A 194 15.81 4.51 20.83
N ILE A 195 16.88 4.28 21.60
CA ILE A 195 16.86 3.34 22.74
C ILE A 195 15.84 3.78 23.79
N SER A 196 15.91 5.03 24.26
CA SER A 196 15.07 5.50 25.36
C SER A 196 13.58 5.55 25.04
N MET A 197 13.20 5.71 23.77
CA MET A 197 11.80 5.65 23.34
C MET A 197 11.31 4.23 23.00
N GLY A 198 12.21 3.29 22.70
CA GLY A 198 11.86 1.90 22.35
C GLY A 198 11.26 1.05 23.49
N SER A 199 11.32 1.52 24.73
CA SER A 199 10.74 0.87 25.91
C SER A 199 9.59 1.71 26.49
N LYS A 200 8.39 1.12 26.62
CA LYS A 200 7.20 1.84 27.13
C LYS A 200 7.31 2.27 28.59
N SER A 201 8.07 1.55 29.41
CA SER A 201 8.27 1.92 30.82
C SER A 201 9.38 2.98 30.98
N GLU A 202 10.45 2.90 30.20
CA GLU A 202 11.52 3.91 30.20
C GLU A 202 11.01 5.25 29.65
N SER A 203 10.34 5.23 28.49
CA SER A 203 9.76 6.42 27.87
C SER A 203 8.76 7.13 28.79
N LYS A 204 7.84 6.41 29.43
CA LYS A 204 6.92 6.99 30.43
C LYS A 204 7.63 7.64 31.61
N ASN A 205 8.71 7.05 32.10
CA ASN A 205 9.49 7.63 33.20
C ASN A 205 10.20 8.93 32.76
N ILE A 206 10.76 8.95 31.55
CA ILE A 206 11.38 10.16 30.96
C ILE A 206 10.32 11.24 30.73
N MET A 207 9.17 10.90 30.14
CA MET A 207 8.09 11.84 29.84
C MET A 207 7.44 12.43 31.10
N SER A 208 7.18 11.59 32.11
CA SER A 208 6.70 12.05 33.42
C SER A 208 7.71 13.03 34.07
N SER A 209 9.01 12.73 33.98
CA SER A 209 10.08 13.60 34.48
C SER A 209 10.21 14.91 33.70
N ALA A 210 9.86 14.90 32.40
CA ALA A 210 9.77 16.08 31.55
C ALA A 210 8.46 16.88 31.72
N GLY A 211 7.57 16.47 32.62
CA GLY A 211 6.28 17.11 32.84
C GLY A 211 5.29 16.92 31.68
N VAL A 212 5.49 15.89 30.85
CA VAL A 212 4.55 15.47 29.80
C VAL A 212 3.53 14.52 30.43
N PRO A 213 2.21 14.75 30.27
CA PRO A 213 1.20 13.90 30.87
C PRO A 213 1.26 12.49 30.28
N CYS A 214 1.34 11.45 31.11
CA CYS A 214 1.22 10.06 30.70
C CYS A 214 -0.12 9.49 31.17
N VAL A 215 -0.67 8.49 30.45
CA VAL A 215 -1.90 7.80 30.86
C VAL A 215 -1.75 7.27 32.30
N PRO A 216 -2.67 7.58 33.23
CA PRO A 216 -2.63 7.07 34.59
C PRO A 216 -2.54 5.54 34.60
N GLY A 217 -1.56 4.99 35.33
CA GLY A 217 -1.28 3.57 35.27
C GLY A 217 -0.16 3.11 36.19
N TYR A 218 -0.01 1.79 36.28
CA TYR A 218 1.06 1.09 36.97
C TYR A 218 1.95 0.36 35.96
N HIS A 219 3.24 0.68 35.98
CA HIS A 219 4.29 0.14 35.10
C HIS A 219 5.54 -0.30 35.88
N GLY A 220 5.37 -0.67 37.15
CA GLY A 220 6.46 -1.09 38.04
C GLY A 220 6.84 -2.57 37.94
N HIS A 221 7.92 -2.94 38.65
CA HIS A 221 8.53 -4.26 38.57
C HIS A 221 7.78 -5.39 39.30
N ASN A 222 6.87 -5.09 40.23
CA ASN A 222 6.00 -6.14 40.78
C ASN A 222 4.96 -6.55 39.71
N GLN A 223 4.90 -7.84 39.40
CA GLN A 223 4.10 -8.44 38.34
C GLN A 223 3.15 -9.53 38.88
N ASP A 224 2.97 -9.56 40.20
CA ASP A 224 2.02 -10.41 40.91
C ASP A 224 0.55 -10.09 40.50
N PRO A 225 -0.29 -11.10 40.20
CA PRO A 225 -1.67 -10.88 39.76
C PRO A 225 -2.54 -10.11 40.76
N GLU A 226 -2.47 -10.43 42.05
CA GLU A 226 -3.32 -9.80 43.08
C GLU A 226 -2.93 -8.33 43.24
N PHE A 227 -1.63 -8.03 43.30
CA PHE A 227 -1.12 -6.67 43.33
C PHE A 227 -1.49 -5.87 42.07
N LEU A 228 -1.41 -6.47 40.89
CA LEU A 228 -1.84 -5.84 39.64
C LEU A 228 -3.35 -5.55 39.63
N PHE A 229 -4.17 -6.40 40.25
CA PHE A 229 -5.61 -6.19 40.38
C PHE A 229 -5.96 -5.09 41.39
N GLU A 230 -5.29 -5.02 42.55
CA GLU A 230 -5.46 -3.87 43.46
C GLU A 230 -5.03 -2.55 42.78
N LYS A 231 -3.95 -2.56 41.98
CA LYS A 231 -3.58 -1.38 41.18
C LYS A 231 -4.62 -1.04 40.11
N ALA A 232 -5.27 -2.02 39.49
CA ALA A 232 -6.40 -1.76 38.60
C ALA A 232 -7.59 -1.08 39.31
N LYS A 233 -7.86 -1.43 40.58
CA LYS A 233 -8.87 -0.73 41.40
C LYS A 233 -8.46 0.70 41.76
N GLU A 234 -7.19 0.93 42.10
CA GLU A 234 -6.66 2.27 42.39
C GLU A 234 -6.73 3.20 41.16
N ILE A 235 -6.44 2.69 39.96
CA ILE A 235 -6.60 3.41 38.69
C ILE A 235 -8.08 3.64 38.34
N GLY A 236 -8.95 2.72 38.79
CA GLY A 236 -10.38 2.72 38.52
C GLY A 236 -10.71 2.16 37.14
N PHE A 237 -11.68 1.27 37.07
CA PHE A 237 -12.14 0.65 35.83
C PHE A 237 -12.90 1.65 34.92
N PRO A 238 -12.98 1.42 33.58
CA PRO A 238 -12.29 0.36 32.84
C PRO A 238 -10.77 0.59 32.78
N VAL A 239 -10.00 -0.51 32.68
CA VAL A 239 -8.53 -0.52 32.59
C VAL A 239 -8.04 -1.25 31.35
N LEU A 240 -6.78 -1.04 30.99
CA LEU A 240 -6.12 -1.58 29.81
C LEU A 240 -4.79 -2.23 30.22
N ILE A 241 -4.72 -3.55 30.15
CA ILE A 241 -3.47 -4.31 30.33
C ILE A 241 -2.72 -4.25 28.99
N LYS A 242 -1.43 -3.90 29.02
CA LYS A 242 -0.56 -3.87 27.82
C LYS A 242 0.77 -4.58 28.09
N ALA A 243 1.30 -5.26 27.09
CA ALA A 243 2.71 -5.67 27.05
C ALA A 243 3.66 -4.46 27.13
N VAL A 244 4.70 -4.54 27.97
CA VAL A 244 5.74 -3.50 28.11
C VAL A 244 6.58 -3.36 26.83
N HIS A 245 6.78 -4.47 26.11
CA HIS A 245 7.54 -4.52 24.86
C HIS A 245 6.60 -4.69 23.65
N GLY A 246 7.03 -4.21 22.48
CA GLY A 246 6.35 -4.41 21.20
C GLY A 246 5.17 -3.46 20.91
N GLY A 247 4.87 -3.26 19.63
CA GLY A 247 3.84 -2.33 19.14
C GLY A 247 2.65 -3.01 18.44
N GLY A 248 1.83 -2.20 17.75
CA GLY A 248 0.71 -2.68 16.91
C GLY A 248 -0.48 -3.28 17.66
N GLY A 249 -0.57 -3.09 18.98
CA GLY A 249 -1.67 -3.59 19.82
C GLY A 249 -1.57 -5.06 20.26
N LYS A 250 -0.51 -5.78 19.86
CA LYS A 250 -0.27 -7.16 20.33
C LYS A 250 -0.06 -7.17 21.85
N GLY A 251 -0.65 -8.16 22.53
CA GLY A 251 -0.56 -8.32 23.98
C GLY A 251 -1.34 -7.26 24.78
N MET A 252 -2.41 -6.68 24.20
CA MET A 252 -3.29 -5.73 24.89
C MET A 252 -4.66 -6.33 25.21
N ARG A 253 -5.22 -6.03 26.39
CA ARG A 253 -6.57 -6.46 26.83
C ARG A 253 -7.26 -5.37 27.66
N THR A 254 -8.45 -4.96 27.24
CA THR A 254 -9.32 -4.11 28.04
C THR A 254 -10.05 -4.95 29.08
N VAL A 255 -10.16 -4.45 30.31
CA VAL A 255 -10.98 -5.03 31.39
C VAL A 255 -12.00 -3.99 31.81
N LEU A 256 -13.28 -4.27 31.55
CA LEU A 256 -14.38 -3.33 31.83
C LEU A 256 -14.90 -3.45 33.26
N GLU A 257 -14.99 -4.68 33.78
CA GLU A 257 -15.58 -4.98 35.08
C GLU A 257 -14.52 -5.02 36.20
N PRO A 258 -14.82 -4.51 37.40
CA PRO A 258 -13.90 -4.52 38.54
C PRO A 258 -13.83 -5.88 39.26
N THR A 259 -13.84 -6.99 38.50
CA THR A 259 -13.85 -8.37 39.02
C THR A 259 -12.47 -9.03 38.86
N ALA A 260 -12.08 -9.82 39.86
CA ALA A 260 -10.78 -10.50 39.86
C ALA A 260 -10.67 -11.53 38.72
N GLU A 261 -11.77 -12.25 38.44
CA GLU A 261 -11.87 -13.26 37.39
C GLU A 261 -11.61 -12.69 36.00
N ALA A 262 -12.35 -11.65 35.60
CA ALA A 262 -12.16 -10.98 34.31
C ALA A 262 -10.76 -10.36 34.18
N PHE A 263 -10.22 -9.79 35.27
CA PHE A 263 -8.87 -9.24 35.27
C PHE A 263 -7.79 -10.33 35.12
N TYR A 264 -7.91 -11.48 35.80
CA TYR A 264 -6.94 -12.57 35.70
C TYR A 264 -7.01 -13.32 34.37
N GLU A 265 -8.20 -13.48 33.76
CA GLU A 265 -8.32 -14.01 32.40
C GLU A 265 -7.61 -13.08 31.39
N ALA A 266 -7.92 -11.78 31.45
CA ALA A 266 -7.30 -10.77 30.59
C ALA A 266 -5.78 -10.70 30.79
N LEU A 267 -5.29 -10.70 32.04
CA LEU A 267 -3.88 -10.72 32.38
C LEU A 267 -3.18 -11.95 31.80
N THR A 268 -3.73 -13.14 32.00
CA THR A 268 -3.19 -14.40 31.46
C THR A 268 -3.16 -14.39 29.93
N SER A 269 -4.23 -13.88 29.31
CA SER A 269 -4.35 -13.75 27.85
C SER A 269 -3.32 -12.78 27.26
N ALA A 270 -3.10 -11.63 27.92
CA ALA A 270 -2.08 -10.64 27.55
C ALA A 270 -0.66 -11.18 27.71
N LYS A 271 -0.34 -11.75 28.89
CA LYS A 271 0.98 -12.34 29.20
C LYS A 271 1.36 -13.44 28.19
N ARG A 272 0.44 -14.35 27.88
CA ARG A 272 0.65 -15.43 26.90
C ARG A 272 0.94 -14.91 25.50
N GLU A 273 0.23 -13.87 25.05
CA GLU A 273 0.45 -13.27 23.73
C GLU A 273 1.77 -12.47 23.67
N SER A 274 2.10 -11.74 24.73
CA SER A 274 3.37 -11.01 24.88
C SER A 274 4.56 -11.96 24.89
N LEU A 275 4.49 -13.06 25.65
CA LEU A 275 5.54 -14.07 25.71
C LEU A 275 5.74 -14.74 24.33
N LYS A 276 4.66 -15.07 23.61
CA LYS A 276 4.74 -15.62 22.24
C LYS A 276 5.35 -14.62 21.24
N SER A 277 5.01 -13.34 21.36
CA SER A 277 5.36 -12.31 20.35
C SER A 277 6.73 -11.66 20.59
N PHE A 278 7.14 -11.53 21.85
CA PHE A 278 8.26 -10.68 22.28
C PHE A 278 9.20 -11.36 23.29
N GLY A 279 8.94 -12.62 23.69
CA GLY A 279 9.77 -13.35 24.64
C GLY A 279 9.72 -12.82 26.09
N ASN A 280 8.74 -11.96 26.41
CA ASN A 280 8.63 -11.26 27.70
C ASN A 280 7.16 -11.21 28.14
N ASP A 281 6.84 -11.58 29.38
CA ASP A 281 5.49 -11.56 29.95
C ASP A 281 5.18 -10.32 30.82
N THR A 282 6.12 -9.38 30.95
CA THR A 282 5.95 -8.17 31.76
C THR A 282 4.87 -7.27 31.15
N VAL A 283 3.86 -6.92 31.94
CA VAL A 283 2.76 -6.02 31.55
C VAL A 283 2.76 -4.73 32.37
N LEU A 284 2.06 -3.74 31.84
CA LEU A 284 1.63 -2.53 32.55
C LEU A 284 0.10 -2.44 32.50
N VAL A 285 -0.49 -1.75 33.49
CA VAL A 285 -1.94 -1.56 33.64
C VAL A 285 -2.24 -0.07 33.57
N GLU A 286 -3.05 0.36 32.62
CA GLU A 286 -3.41 1.78 32.39
C GLU A 286 -4.91 2.01 32.54
N LYS A 287 -5.31 3.28 32.71
CA LYS A 287 -6.70 3.69 32.52
C LYS A 287 -7.11 3.44 31.06
N TYR A 288 -8.27 2.81 30.86
CA TYR A 288 -8.85 2.71 29.51
C TYR A 288 -9.65 3.99 29.20
N ILE A 289 -9.18 4.76 28.23
CA ILE A 289 -9.90 5.90 27.64
C ILE A 289 -11.00 5.33 26.74
N GLN A 290 -12.25 5.75 26.94
CA GLN A 290 -13.41 5.13 26.28
C GLN A 290 -13.71 5.73 24.90
N ARG A 291 -13.54 7.04 24.72
CA ARG A 291 -13.69 7.75 23.44
C ARG A 291 -12.39 8.42 22.97
N PRO A 292 -11.30 7.65 22.80
CA PRO A 292 -9.99 8.20 22.48
C PRO A 292 -9.92 8.66 21.02
N ARG A 293 -9.34 9.84 20.80
CA ARG A 293 -8.73 10.23 19.53
C ARG A 293 -7.24 9.96 19.55
N HIS A 294 -6.69 9.57 18.40
CA HIS A 294 -5.25 9.48 18.19
C HIS A 294 -4.80 10.82 17.60
N VAL A 295 -4.23 11.68 18.43
CA VAL A 295 -3.72 13.00 18.03
C VAL A 295 -2.20 13.00 18.21
N GLU A 296 -1.45 13.34 17.17
CA GLU A 296 0.00 13.26 17.19
C GLU A 296 0.65 14.57 16.77
N VAL A 297 1.79 14.92 17.36
CA VAL A 297 2.50 16.17 17.05
C VAL A 297 3.76 15.88 16.27
N GLN A 298 3.90 16.53 15.11
CA GLN A 298 5.17 16.56 14.39
C GLN A 298 6.16 17.40 15.17
N VAL A 299 7.31 16.84 15.54
CA VAL A 299 8.43 17.59 16.10
C VAL A 299 9.60 17.62 15.13
N PHE A 300 10.37 18.70 15.20
CA PHE A 300 11.64 18.83 14.52
C PHE A 300 12.69 19.40 15.47
N ALA A 301 13.87 18.79 15.52
CA ALA A 301 14.96 19.22 16.37
C ALA A 301 16.31 19.22 15.64
N ASP A 302 17.24 20.07 16.06
CA ASP A 302 18.61 20.15 15.53
C ASP A 302 19.67 19.66 16.54
N SER A 303 20.90 19.48 16.06
CA SER A 303 22.04 19.05 16.87
C SER A 303 22.62 20.13 17.78
N MET A 304 21.99 21.31 17.86
CA MET A 304 22.38 22.45 18.71
C MET A 304 21.40 22.68 19.86
N GLY A 305 20.36 21.84 19.98
CA GLY A 305 19.31 21.93 21.01
C GLY A 305 18.08 22.74 20.60
N GLY A 306 18.02 23.23 19.36
CA GLY A 306 16.79 23.77 18.78
C GLY A 306 15.75 22.66 18.64
N ALA A 307 14.51 22.91 19.08
CA ALA A 307 13.40 21.99 18.88
C ALA A 307 12.06 22.74 18.83
N ILE A 308 11.24 22.44 17.83
CA ILE A 308 9.92 23.05 17.57
C ILE A 308 8.86 22.00 17.19
N SER A 309 7.60 22.37 17.34
CA SER A 309 6.42 21.67 16.82
C SER A 309 6.09 22.18 15.42
N LEU A 310 5.76 21.27 14.50
CA LEU A 310 5.17 21.57 13.19
C LEU A 310 3.67 21.23 13.18
N TRP A 311 3.00 21.52 14.30
CA TRP A 311 1.59 21.25 14.59
C TRP A 311 1.22 19.77 14.65
N GLU A 312 -0.07 19.53 14.91
CA GLU A 312 -0.64 18.22 15.14
C GLU A 312 -1.42 17.66 13.96
N ARG A 313 -1.55 16.33 13.93
CA ARG A 313 -2.38 15.55 13.03
C ARG A 313 -3.39 14.75 13.84
N ASP A 314 -4.57 14.50 13.28
CA ASP A 314 -5.50 13.49 13.76
C ASP A 314 -5.38 12.22 12.90
N CYS A 315 -5.16 11.09 13.55
CA CYS A 315 -4.99 9.77 12.95
C CYS A 315 -6.02 8.76 13.50
N SER A 316 -7.14 9.23 14.05
CA SER A 316 -8.14 8.40 14.72
C SER A 316 -8.86 7.43 13.79
N VAL A 317 -8.90 7.71 12.48
CA VAL A 317 -9.51 6.81 11.49
C VAL A 317 -8.54 5.67 11.17
N GLN A 318 -8.58 4.64 12.02
CA GLN A 318 -7.70 3.46 11.96
C GLN A 318 -8.46 2.13 12.01
N ARG A 319 -7.95 1.11 11.31
CA ARG A 319 -8.45 -0.27 11.29
C ARG A 319 -7.43 -1.16 12.00
N ARG A 320 -7.76 -1.74 13.16
CA ARG A 320 -6.84 -2.61 13.94
C ARG A 320 -5.44 -1.99 14.14
N ASN A 321 -5.38 -0.71 14.50
CA ASN A 321 -4.15 0.09 14.67
C ASN A 321 -3.37 0.43 13.38
N GLN A 322 -3.88 0.08 12.20
CA GLN A 322 -3.43 0.56 10.90
C GLN A 322 -4.16 1.87 10.59
N LYS A 323 -3.44 3.00 10.52
CA LYS A 323 -4.02 4.31 10.14
C LYS A 323 -4.48 4.28 8.67
N ILE A 324 -5.61 4.93 8.36
CA ILE A 324 -6.31 4.81 7.05
C ILE A 324 -6.53 6.18 6.40
N ILE A 325 -7.02 7.15 7.18
CA ILE A 325 -7.13 8.56 6.80
C ILE A 325 -6.56 9.40 7.95
N GLU A 326 -5.77 10.40 7.58
CA GLU A 326 -5.12 11.34 8.47
C GLU A 326 -5.47 12.76 8.07
N GLU A 327 -5.59 13.67 9.05
CA GLU A 327 -5.88 15.08 8.77
C GLU A 327 -5.05 16.05 9.62
N ALA A 328 -4.79 17.24 9.07
CA ALA A 328 -4.07 18.31 9.75
C ALA A 328 -4.70 19.67 9.42
N PRO A 329 -4.85 20.60 10.38
CA PRO A 329 -4.74 20.38 11.83
C PRO A 329 -5.80 19.40 12.36
N ALA A 330 -5.66 18.94 13.61
CA ALA A 330 -6.67 18.10 14.23
C ALA A 330 -7.96 18.91 14.54
N PRO A 331 -9.15 18.43 14.13
CA PRO A 331 -10.39 19.19 14.26
C PRO A 331 -10.83 19.38 15.72
N GLY A 332 -11.51 20.49 16.01
CA GLY A 332 -12.11 20.76 17.32
C GLY A 332 -11.16 21.14 18.46
N LEU A 333 -9.84 21.06 18.31
CA LEU A 333 -8.91 21.48 19.35
C LEU A 333 -8.82 23.01 19.43
N SER A 334 -8.89 23.57 20.65
CA SER A 334 -8.73 25.02 20.89
C SER A 334 -7.31 25.52 20.60
N VAL A 335 -7.13 26.84 20.61
CA VAL A 335 -5.82 27.51 20.45
C VAL A 335 -4.88 27.10 21.60
N GLU A 336 -5.37 27.22 22.83
CA GLU A 336 -4.64 26.98 24.06
C GLU A 336 -4.28 25.50 24.24
N LEU A 337 -5.21 24.61 23.85
CA LEU A 337 -5.01 23.16 23.86
C LEU A 337 -3.93 22.75 22.84
N ARG A 338 -3.91 23.36 21.65
CA ARG A 338 -2.90 23.14 20.60
C ARG A 338 -1.52 23.68 21.00
N GLU A 339 -1.45 24.86 21.61
CA GLU A 339 -0.22 25.39 22.22
C GLU A 339 0.31 24.44 23.30
N SER A 340 -0.55 23.97 24.19
CA SER A 340 -0.19 23.02 25.26
C SER A 340 0.34 21.70 24.69
N LEU A 341 -0.38 21.08 23.76
CA LEU A 341 0.00 19.84 23.08
C LEU A 341 1.37 19.98 22.39
N SER A 342 1.57 21.07 21.63
CA SER A 342 2.83 21.40 20.97
C SER A 342 3.98 21.61 21.97
N ALA A 343 3.73 22.33 23.07
CA ALA A 343 4.73 22.55 24.11
C ALA A 343 5.14 21.25 24.82
N LYS A 344 4.19 20.32 25.07
CA LYS A 344 4.50 19.00 25.63
C LYS A 344 5.27 18.12 24.65
N ALA A 345 4.96 18.16 23.35
CA ALA A 345 5.73 17.44 22.33
C ALA A 345 7.17 17.97 22.20
N VAL A 346 7.37 19.28 22.25
CA VAL A 346 8.71 19.88 22.26
C VAL A 346 9.47 19.55 23.55
N ALA A 347 8.80 19.49 24.70
CA ALA A 347 9.41 19.02 25.96
C ALA A 347 9.85 17.54 25.86
N ALA A 348 9.02 16.67 25.28
CA ALA A 348 9.34 15.27 25.02
C ALA A 348 10.60 15.12 24.14
N ALA A 349 10.67 15.84 23.03
CA ALA A 349 11.83 15.83 22.13
C ALA A 349 13.11 16.32 22.83
N ARG A 350 13.04 17.37 23.65
CA ARG A 350 14.18 17.88 24.41
C ARG A 350 14.64 16.90 25.50
N ALA A 351 13.73 16.20 26.16
CA ALA A 351 14.04 15.25 27.24
C ALA A 351 14.94 14.08 26.80
N VAL A 352 14.90 13.71 25.51
CA VAL A 352 15.72 12.62 24.93
C VAL A 352 16.90 13.11 24.09
N ASN A 353 17.13 14.43 24.02
CA ASN A 353 18.08 15.07 23.08
C ASN A 353 17.83 14.63 21.62
N TYR A 354 16.56 14.74 21.19
CA TYR A 354 16.12 14.33 19.86
C TYR A 354 16.75 15.16 18.73
N VAL A 355 16.90 14.59 17.53
CA VAL A 355 17.44 15.26 16.33
C VAL A 355 16.67 14.79 15.10
N GLY A 356 16.43 15.69 14.14
CA GLY A 356 15.68 15.41 12.92
C GLY A 356 14.16 15.45 13.11
N ALA A 357 13.44 14.78 12.20
CA ALA A 357 11.99 14.64 12.24
C ALA A 357 11.57 13.48 13.14
N GLY A 358 10.66 13.74 14.08
CA GLY A 358 10.04 12.73 14.95
C GLY A 358 8.56 13.01 15.17
N THR A 359 7.82 12.11 15.81
CA THR A 359 6.41 12.35 16.13
C THR A 359 6.05 11.83 17.51
N VAL A 360 5.41 12.68 18.31
CA VAL A 360 4.95 12.36 19.66
C VAL A 360 3.45 12.04 19.56
N GLU A 361 3.09 10.77 19.80
CA GLU A 361 1.70 10.29 19.70
C GLU A 361 1.00 10.42 21.06
N PHE A 362 -0.18 11.06 21.05
CA PHE A 362 -1.03 11.23 22.23
C PHE A 362 -2.39 10.56 22.03
N ILE A 363 -2.92 10.02 23.13
CA ILE A 363 -4.34 9.69 23.26
C ILE A 363 -5.02 10.93 23.84
N PHE A 364 -5.96 11.51 23.09
CA PHE A 364 -6.84 12.60 23.53
C PHE A 364 -8.20 12.01 23.94
N ASP A 365 -8.71 12.39 25.11
CA ASP A 365 -10.03 11.96 25.58
C ASP A 365 -11.11 12.96 25.12
N ASN A 366 -12.05 12.52 24.28
CA ASN A 366 -13.17 13.36 23.83
C ASN A 366 -14.09 13.81 24.98
N ASP A 367 -14.14 13.07 26.09
CA ASP A 367 -15.11 13.32 27.18
C ASP A 367 -14.55 14.28 28.24
N THR A 368 -13.22 14.32 28.46
CA THR A 368 -12.57 15.25 29.42
C THR A 368 -11.75 16.37 28.77
N GLN A 369 -11.38 16.21 27.49
CA GLN A 369 -10.39 17.04 26.77
C GLN A 369 -8.96 16.98 27.31
N ASP A 370 -8.64 16.01 28.16
CA ASP A 370 -7.25 15.70 28.52
C ASP A 370 -6.51 15.00 27.38
N PHE A 371 -5.18 15.11 27.37
CA PHE A 371 -4.31 14.36 26.47
C PHE A 371 -3.17 13.68 27.22
N TYR A 372 -2.79 12.49 26.74
CA TYR A 372 -1.87 11.59 27.42
C TYR A 372 -0.87 10.99 26.43
N PHE A 373 0.41 11.07 26.74
CA PHE A 373 1.49 10.47 25.95
C PHE A 373 1.31 8.96 25.84
N MET A 374 1.31 8.48 24.59
CA MET A 374 1.27 7.07 24.24
C MET A 374 2.69 6.55 23.96
N GLU A 375 3.33 7.08 22.93
CA GLU A 375 4.70 6.76 22.52
C GLU A 375 5.32 7.87 21.65
N MET A 376 6.61 7.76 21.33
CA MET A 376 7.30 8.67 20.39
C MET A 376 7.92 7.87 19.26
N ASN A 377 7.41 8.05 18.05
CA ASN A 377 7.96 7.44 16.84
C ASN A 377 9.24 8.17 16.46
N THR A 378 10.35 7.44 16.40
CA THR A 378 11.72 7.96 16.32
C THR A 378 12.19 8.14 14.88
N ARG A 379 11.30 8.63 14.03
CA ARG A 379 11.48 8.72 12.57
C ARG A 379 10.48 9.72 11.97
N LEU A 380 10.64 9.98 10.67
CA LEU A 380 9.58 10.57 9.86
C LEU A 380 8.34 9.63 9.89
N GLN A 381 7.14 10.19 10.05
CA GLN A 381 5.89 9.44 9.89
C GLN A 381 5.54 9.22 8.40
N VAL A 382 4.65 8.29 8.12
CA VAL A 382 4.15 8.05 6.75
C VAL A 382 3.32 9.26 6.30
N GLU A 383 2.45 9.68 7.20
CA GLU A 383 1.49 10.79 7.19
C GLU A 383 2.11 12.19 7.37
N HIS A 384 3.43 12.33 7.24
CA HIS A 384 4.07 13.64 7.22
C HIS A 384 3.53 14.61 6.14
N PRO A 385 3.03 14.18 4.94
CA PRO A 385 2.60 15.11 3.91
C PRO A 385 1.43 16.03 4.31
N VAL A 386 0.50 15.64 5.20
CA VAL A 386 -0.55 16.59 5.66
C VAL A 386 0.05 17.75 6.46
N THR A 387 1.09 17.48 7.26
CA THR A 387 1.87 18.53 7.92
C THR A 387 2.61 19.39 6.88
N GLU A 388 3.21 18.79 5.85
CA GLU A 388 3.86 19.55 4.77
C GLU A 388 2.88 20.46 4.02
N MET A 389 1.63 20.02 3.81
CA MET A 389 0.61 20.84 3.15
C MET A 389 0.18 22.03 4.00
N VAL A 390 -0.08 21.87 5.31
CA VAL A 390 -0.52 23.00 6.15
C VAL A 390 0.61 23.93 6.60
N THR A 391 1.86 23.46 6.58
CA THR A 391 3.05 24.29 6.91
C THR A 391 3.76 24.87 5.68
N GLY A 392 3.61 24.26 4.50
CA GLY A 392 4.39 24.62 3.30
C GLY A 392 5.87 24.21 3.37
N LEU A 393 6.25 23.37 4.36
CA LEU A 393 7.63 22.96 4.61
C LEU A 393 7.92 21.57 4.03
N ASP A 394 9.12 21.39 3.47
CA ASP A 394 9.66 20.09 3.04
C ASP A 394 10.44 19.46 4.21
N LEU A 395 9.84 18.48 4.89
CA LEU A 395 10.39 17.87 6.09
C LEU A 395 11.63 17.01 5.78
N VAL A 396 11.73 16.48 4.55
CA VAL A 396 12.92 15.75 4.10
C VAL A 396 14.08 16.71 3.84
N GLU A 397 13.81 17.91 3.31
CA GLU A 397 14.83 18.97 3.16
C GLU A 397 15.38 19.39 4.52
N TRP A 398 14.50 19.58 5.51
CA TRP A 398 14.91 19.86 6.89
C TRP A 398 15.70 18.71 7.53
N GLN A 399 15.38 17.44 7.21
CA GLN A 399 16.17 16.31 7.69
C GLN A 399 17.59 16.35 7.11
N LEU A 400 17.76 16.77 5.86
CA LEU A 400 19.05 16.91 5.18
C LEU A 400 19.85 18.12 5.68
N GLU A 401 19.20 19.23 6.03
CA GLU A 401 19.84 20.37 6.73
C GLU A 401 20.39 19.96 8.11
N VAL A 402 19.52 19.38 8.95
CA VAL A 402 19.89 19.00 10.32
C VAL A 402 20.96 17.91 10.33
N ALA A 403 20.89 16.93 9.41
CA ALA A 403 21.91 15.89 9.29
C ALA A 403 23.26 16.41 8.76
N ALA A 404 23.27 17.45 7.90
CA ALA A 404 24.49 18.18 7.58
C ALA A 404 25.05 18.95 8.80
N GLY A 405 24.23 19.13 9.84
CA GLY A 405 24.57 19.83 11.08
C GLY A 405 24.40 21.34 10.98
N ASN A 406 23.37 21.78 10.25
CA ASN A 406 22.83 23.13 10.27
C ASN A 406 21.71 23.25 11.34
N PRO A 407 21.41 24.46 11.85
CA PRO A 407 20.32 24.67 12.80
C PRO A 407 18.95 24.65 12.10
N LEU A 408 17.86 24.62 12.89
CA LEU A 408 16.50 24.84 12.38
C LEU A 408 16.40 26.20 11.66
N SER A 409 15.71 26.22 10.52
CA SER A 409 15.63 27.41 9.64
C SER A 409 14.67 28.51 10.12
N MET A 410 13.89 28.27 11.18
CA MET A 410 12.92 29.21 11.74
C MET A 410 12.57 28.88 13.20
N ASP A 411 11.97 29.83 13.91
CA ASP A 411 11.43 29.64 15.26
C ASP A 411 9.97 29.14 15.26
N GLN A 412 9.47 28.78 16.45
CA GLN A 412 8.12 28.25 16.64
C GLN A 412 7.01 29.21 16.20
N SER A 413 7.20 30.52 16.40
CA SER A 413 6.26 31.60 16.03
C SER A 413 6.19 31.86 14.52
N SER A 414 7.19 31.37 13.78
CA SER A 414 7.29 31.52 12.32
C SER A 414 6.70 30.34 11.54
N VAL A 415 6.36 29.24 12.20
CA VAL A 415 5.80 28.04 11.55
C VAL A 415 4.41 28.34 11.00
N PRO A 416 4.15 28.18 9.68
CA PRO A 416 2.82 28.41 9.12
C PRO A 416 1.81 27.35 9.58
N LEU A 417 0.54 27.75 9.73
CA LEU A 417 -0.61 26.84 9.83
C LEU A 417 -1.70 27.38 8.91
N VAL A 418 -1.80 26.82 7.70
CA VAL A 418 -2.61 27.38 6.62
C VAL A 418 -3.53 26.31 6.02
N GLY A 419 -4.83 26.58 6.02
CA GLY A 419 -5.84 25.68 5.48
C GLY A 419 -5.98 24.36 6.25
N HIS A 420 -6.49 23.34 5.57
CA HIS A 420 -6.70 21.99 6.10
C HIS A 420 -6.29 20.94 5.07
N ALA A 421 -5.64 19.87 5.51
CA ALA A 421 -5.18 18.77 4.66
C ALA A 421 -5.77 17.43 5.10
N PHE A 422 -6.01 16.55 4.13
CA PHE A 422 -6.28 15.12 4.35
C PHE A 422 -5.27 14.28 3.57
N GLU A 423 -4.86 13.15 4.13
CA GLU A 423 -4.21 12.03 3.44
C GLU A 423 -5.10 10.78 3.56
N ALA A 424 -5.10 9.96 2.51
CA ALA A 424 -5.72 8.64 2.50
C ALA A 424 -4.72 7.60 1.97
N ARG A 425 -4.52 6.52 2.74
CA ARG A 425 -3.61 5.43 2.37
C ARG A 425 -4.29 4.44 1.42
N ILE A 426 -3.85 4.44 0.16
CA ILE A 426 -4.38 3.55 -0.87
C ILE A 426 -3.71 2.18 -0.73
N TYR A 427 -4.39 1.24 -0.09
CA TYR A 427 -3.90 -0.12 0.14
C TYR A 427 -4.41 -1.12 -0.90
N ALA A 428 -3.53 -2.04 -1.31
CA ALA A 428 -3.87 -3.28 -1.99
C ALA A 428 -4.48 -4.27 -0.99
N GLU A 429 -5.78 -4.11 -0.73
CA GLU A 429 -6.56 -4.91 0.21
C GLU A 429 -8.03 -4.99 -0.23
N ASN A 430 -8.77 -5.96 0.29
CA ASN A 430 -10.21 -6.12 0.06
C ASN A 430 -11.00 -5.84 1.36
N PRO A 431 -11.52 -4.62 1.57
CA PRO A 431 -12.22 -4.25 2.81
C PRO A 431 -13.42 -5.16 3.13
N ARG A 432 -14.20 -5.56 2.12
CA ARG A 432 -15.36 -6.45 2.30
C ARG A 432 -14.96 -7.87 2.67
N ASN A 433 -13.79 -8.33 2.24
CA ASN A 433 -13.18 -9.58 2.71
C ASN A 433 -12.25 -9.33 3.91
N ASN A 434 -12.79 -8.73 4.99
CA ASN A 434 -12.10 -8.50 6.27
C ASN A 434 -10.80 -7.64 6.18
N PHE A 435 -10.64 -6.86 5.11
CA PHE A 435 -9.39 -6.17 4.77
C PHE A 435 -8.20 -7.15 4.72
N LEU A 436 -8.40 -8.30 4.08
CA LEU A 436 -7.27 -9.14 3.64
C LEU A 436 -6.46 -8.35 2.58
N PRO A 437 -5.11 -8.37 2.63
CA PRO A 437 -4.29 -7.77 1.57
C PRO A 437 -4.52 -8.47 0.22
N ASP A 438 -4.02 -7.89 -0.86
CA ASP A 438 -4.10 -8.46 -2.21
C ASP A 438 -2.80 -8.20 -2.99
N SER A 439 -2.43 -9.12 -3.89
CA SER A 439 -1.16 -9.10 -4.61
C SER A 439 -1.33 -9.61 -6.04
N GLY A 440 -0.82 -8.85 -7.01
CA GLY A 440 -1.07 -9.04 -8.42
C GLY A 440 -0.51 -7.88 -9.24
N GLN A 441 -0.66 -7.93 -10.56
CA GLN A 441 -0.24 -6.86 -11.44
C GLN A 441 -1.29 -5.73 -11.48
N LEU A 442 -0.86 -4.46 -11.46
CA LEU A 442 -1.73 -3.30 -11.66
C LEU A 442 -2.13 -3.18 -13.15
N LEU A 443 -3.11 -3.98 -13.59
CA LEU A 443 -3.56 -4.06 -14.99
C LEU A 443 -4.07 -2.72 -15.56
N TYR A 444 -4.75 -1.92 -14.74
CA TYR A 444 -5.12 -0.54 -15.06
C TYR A 444 -4.97 0.35 -13.84
N LEU A 445 -4.38 1.53 -14.04
CA LEU A 445 -4.24 2.56 -13.03
C LEU A 445 -4.53 3.93 -13.64
N SER A 446 -5.57 4.59 -13.13
CA SER A 446 -5.83 6.03 -13.31
C SER A 446 -5.77 6.68 -11.94
N THR A 447 -5.21 7.88 -11.87
CA THR A 447 -5.10 8.65 -10.63
C THR A 447 -5.50 10.10 -10.86
N PRO A 448 -5.97 10.83 -9.84
CA PRO A 448 -6.17 12.27 -9.92
C PRO A 448 -4.88 12.97 -10.32
N THR A 449 -4.97 13.99 -11.18
CA THR A 449 -3.78 14.72 -11.66
C THR A 449 -3.19 15.56 -10.52
N PRO A 450 -1.94 15.30 -10.07
CA PRO A 450 -1.35 16.07 -8.98
C PRO A 450 -1.06 17.51 -9.43
N SER A 451 -1.55 18.49 -8.68
CA SER A 451 -1.19 19.91 -8.87
C SER A 451 0.15 20.26 -8.25
N LEU A 452 0.60 19.47 -7.26
CA LEU A 452 1.87 19.63 -6.54
C LEU A 452 2.56 18.29 -6.34
N THR A 453 3.89 18.29 -6.39
CA THR A 453 4.73 17.09 -6.12
C THR A 453 5.61 17.25 -4.89
N LEU A 454 5.85 18.48 -4.44
CA LEU A 454 6.55 18.86 -3.22
C LEU A 454 5.88 20.13 -2.66
N PRO A 455 5.90 20.34 -1.33
CA PRO A 455 5.30 21.50 -0.69
C PRO A 455 5.97 22.80 -1.16
N GLN A 456 5.24 23.91 -1.08
CA GLN A 456 5.71 25.24 -1.45
C GLN A 456 5.60 26.17 -0.24
N PRO A 457 6.65 26.93 0.12
CA PRO A 457 6.60 27.86 1.26
C PRO A 457 5.53 28.93 1.07
N TYR A 458 4.68 29.10 2.09
CA TYR A 458 3.65 30.15 2.09
C TYR A 458 4.27 31.55 2.16
N LYS A 459 3.78 32.46 1.32
CA LYS A 459 4.16 33.88 1.37
C LYS A 459 3.34 34.58 2.45
N PRO A 460 3.98 35.33 3.37
CA PRO A 460 3.25 36.20 4.29
C PRO A 460 2.40 37.21 3.49
N SER A 461 1.15 37.39 3.89
CA SER A 461 0.26 38.37 3.26
C SER A 461 0.75 39.79 3.53
N SER A 462 0.78 40.61 2.49
CA SER A 462 1.09 42.05 2.61
C SER A 462 -0.11 42.89 3.07
N ALA A 463 -1.30 42.28 3.19
CA ALA A 463 -2.54 42.99 3.51
C ALA A 463 -2.79 43.10 5.02
N SER A 464 -2.62 44.31 5.56
CA SER A 464 -3.02 44.65 6.93
C SER A 464 -4.55 44.78 7.05
N GLN A 465 -5.27 43.66 7.23
CA GLN A 465 -6.71 43.68 7.52
C GLN A 465 -7.00 43.46 9.01
N SER A 466 -7.16 44.56 9.74
CA SER A 466 -7.72 44.58 11.09
C SER A 466 -9.23 44.36 11.04
N LEU A 467 -9.71 43.12 11.17
CA LEU A 467 -11.16 42.82 11.26
C LEU A 467 -11.54 41.50 11.97
N SER A 468 -10.73 41.00 12.90
CA SER A 468 -11.15 39.97 13.86
C SER A 468 -10.51 40.17 15.24
N ASN A 469 -11.22 39.78 16.30
CA ASN A 469 -10.74 39.89 17.70
C ASN A 469 -9.92 38.67 18.17
N ALA A 470 -9.72 37.67 17.30
CA ALA A 470 -8.86 36.54 17.58
C ALA A 470 -7.41 36.87 17.20
N LYS A 471 -6.47 36.75 18.13
CA LYS A 471 -5.04 36.74 17.79
C LYS A 471 -4.76 35.48 16.97
N PRO A 472 -4.18 35.57 15.76
CA PRO A 472 -3.70 34.38 15.07
C PRO A 472 -2.47 33.80 15.79
N LEU A 473 -2.29 32.48 15.71
CA LEU A 473 -1.13 31.74 16.24
C LEU A 473 0.17 31.95 15.43
N GLY A 474 0.13 32.76 14.39
CA GLY A 474 1.25 33.03 13.48
C GLY A 474 0.90 34.14 12.48
N PRO A 475 1.70 34.33 11.42
CA PRO A 475 1.45 35.33 10.37
C PRO A 475 0.12 35.09 9.64
N TYR A 476 -0.47 36.16 9.08
CA TYR A 476 -1.54 36.02 8.08
C TYR A 476 -0.93 35.61 6.74
N TYR A 477 -1.49 34.59 6.11
CA TYR A 477 -1.09 34.08 4.79
C TYR A 477 -2.18 34.35 3.75
N GLU A 478 -1.81 34.34 2.46
CA GLU A 478 -2.76 34.52 1.35
C GLU A 478 -3.70 33.30 1.22
N SER A 479 -4.89 33.50 0.64
CA SER A 479 -5.88 32.42 0.42
C SER A 479 -5.32 31.34 -0.49
N VAL A 480 -5.21 30.11 0.01
CA VAL A 480 -4.56 29.02 -0.72
C VAL A 480 -5.43 28.51 -1.87
N SER A 481 -4.80 28.15 -2.99
CA SER A 481 -5.46 27.47 -4.10
C SER A 481 -5.65 25.98 -3.77
N PRO A 482 -6.86 25.41 -3.88
CA PRO A 482 -7.11 24.01 -3.51
C PRO A 482 -6.23 23.06 -4.36
N SER A 483 -5.59 22.08 -3.72
CA SER A 483 -4.52 21.28 -4.35
C SER A 483 -4.61 19.78 -4.05
N VAL A 484 -4.08 18.97 -4.99
CA VAL A 484 -3.91 17.51 -4.89
C VAL A 484 -2.43 17.15 -5.04
N ARG A 485 -1.97 16.21 -4.23
CA ARG A 485 -0.62 15.64 -4.22
C ARG A 485 -0.72 14.11 -4.13
N LEU A 486 0.20 13.41 -4.77
CA LEU A 486 0.21 11.95 -4.82
C LEU A 486 1.62 11.41 -4.59
N GLU A 487 1.82 10.71 -3.49
CA GLU A 487 3.07 10.00 -3.20
C GLU A 487 2.87 8.52 -3.52
N GLN A 488 3.36 8.06 -4.67
CA GLN A 488 3.21 6.67 -5.15
C GLN A 488 4.58 5.99 -5.36
N GLY A 489 4.59 4.66 -5.19
CA GLY A 489 5.77 3.80 -5.42
C GLY A 489 5.62 2.80 -6.56
N PHE A 490 4.45 2.75 -7.20
CA PHE A 490 4.08 1.79 -8.23
C PHE A 490 3.41 2.48 -9.42
N GLU A 491 3.43 1.84 -10.59
CA GLU A 491 2.90 2.34 -11.86
C GLU A 491 1.96 1.30 -12.49
N GLN A 492 1.20 1.67 -13.54
CA GLN A 492 0.45 0.67 -14.31
C GLN A 492 1.40 -0.40 -14.86
N GLY A 493 1.05 -1.67 -14.71
CA GLY A 493 1.88 -2.81 -15.07
C GLY A 493 2.88 -3.24 -13.98
N SER A 494 3.05 -2.48 -12.89
CA SER A 494 3.85 -2.93 -11.74
C SER A 494 3.20 -4.13 -11.03
N GLN A 495 4.05 -5.00 -10.46
CA GLN A 495 3.63 -6.13 -9.65
C GLN A 495 3.59 -5.74 -8.16
N ILE A 496 2.44 -5.93 -7.52
CA ILE A 496 2.32 -5.95 -6.06
C ILE A 496 2.71 -7.35 -5.58
N GLY A 497 3.72 -7.45 -4.71
CA GLY A 497 4.28 -8.71 -4.23
C GLY A 497 4.08 -8.92 -2.72
N VAL A 498 3.97 -10.18 -2.29
CA VAL A 498 3.57 -10.55 -0.92
C VAL A 498 4.57 -10.18 0.19
N TYR A 499 5.81 -9.82 -0.14
CA TYR A 499 6.89 -9.63 0.85
C TYR A 499 6.86 -8.28 1.57
N TYR A 500 6.01 -7.34 1.12
CA TYR A 500 6.02 -5.95 1.54
C TYR A 500 4.64 -5.43 1.93
N ASP A 501 4.64 -4.27 2.58
CA ASP A 501 3.42 -3.54 2.96
C ASP A 501 2.51 -3.28 1.73
N PRO A 502 1.17 -3.37 1.87
CA PRO A 502 0.24 -3.23 0.75
C PRO A 502 0.00 -1.80 0.25
N MET A 503 0.63 -0.76 0.83
CA MET A 503 0.37 0.63 0.42
C MET A 503 0.91 0.90 -1.00
N ILE A 504 0.00 1.16 -1.93
CA ILE A 504 0.28 1.50 -3.33
C ILE A 504 0.73 2.96 -3.42
N ALA A 505 -0.02 3.84 -2.76
CA ALA A 505 0.17 5.28 -2.76
C ALA A 505 -0.50 5.95 -1.55
N LYS A 506 -0.16 7.21 -1.33
CA LYS A 506 -0.85 8.12 -0.42
C LYS A 506 -1.44 9.26 -1.24
N LEU A 507 -2.75 9.43 -1.15
CA LEU A 507 -3.48 10.48 -1.83
C LEU A 507 -3.69 11.64 -0.86
N ILE A 508 -3.11 12.79 -1.14
CA ILE A 508 -3.14 13.96 -0.25
C ILE A 508 -3.85 15.12 -0.94
N VAL A 509 -4.69 15.83 -0.19
CA VAL A 509 -5.42 17.02 -0.66
C VAL A 509 -5.33 18.13 0.37
N HIS A 510 -5.45 19.37 -0.08
CA HIS A 510 -5.39 20.56 0.77
C HIS A 510 -6.32 21.66 0.26
N GLY A 511 -7.08 22.27 1.16
CA GLY A 511 -8.03 23.34 0.88
C GLY A 511 -8.00 24.43 1.97
N GLN A 512 -8.78 25.48 1.79
CA GLN A 512 -8.84 26.63 2.71
C GLN A 512 -9.49 26.26 4.06
N ASP A 513 -10.35 25.25 4.08
CA ASP A 513 -10.98 24.69 5.28
C ASP A 513 -11.17 23.16 5.14
N ARG A 514 -11.55 22.50 6.25
CA ARG A 514 -11.80 21.05 6.32
C ARG A 514 -12.89 20.59 5.34
N THR A 515 -13.93 21.39 5.10
CA THR A 515 -15.03 21.03 4.18
C THR A 515 -14.58 21.12 2.72
N GLU A 516 -13.77 22.10 2.34
CA GLU A 516 -13.16 22.14 1.01
C GLU A 516 -12.18 21.00 0.80
N ALA A 517 -11.27 20.76 1.75
CA ALA A 517 -10.33 19.65 1.69
C ALA A 517 -11.05 18.29 1.60
N LEU A 518 -12.17 18.10 2.30
CA LEU A 518 -12.96 16.87 2.21
C LEU A 518 -13.70 16.73 0.86
N ARG A 519 -14.21 17.83 0.27
CA ARG A 519 -14.72 17.82 -1.12
C ARG A 519 -13.63 17.44 -2.11
N MET A 520 -12.40 17.92 -1.92
CA MET A 520 -11.26 17.51 -2.75
C MET A 520 -10.94 16.04 -2.58
N LEU A 521 -10.92 15.51 -1.35
CA LEU A 521 -10.60 14.11 -1.08
C LEU A 521 -11.57 13.17 -1.81
N ARG A 522 -12.88 13.45 -1.70
CA ARG A 522 -13.92 12.69 -2.42
C ARG A 522 -13.69 12.72 -3.94
N LYS A 523 -13.56 13.90 -4.54
CA LYS A 523 -13.30 14.05 -5.98
C LYS A 523 -12.02 13.34 -6.43
N ALA A 524 -10.97 13.38 -5.62
CA ALA A 524 -9.70 12.73 -5.93
C ALA A 524 -9.79 11.19 -5.82
N LEU A 525 -10.63 10.66 -4.92
CA LEU A 525 -10.97 9.24 -4.84
C LEU A 525 -11.93 8.78 -5.95
N ASP A 526 -12.70 9.68 -6.55
CA ASP A 526 -13.49 9.41 -7.77
C ASP A 526 -12.62 9.30 -9.03
N GLU A 527 -11.51 10.04 -9.10
CA GLU A 527 -10.55 9.97 -10.21
C GLU A 527 -9.55 8.80 -10.10
N TYR A 528 -9.54 8.12 -8.94
CA TYR A 528 -8.62 7.01 -8.64
C TYR A 528 -9.23 5.65 -9.04
N HIS A 529 -8.77 5.08 -10.15
CA HIS A 529 -9.26 3.80 -10.68
C HIS A 529 -8.16 2.73 -10.67
N VAL A 530 -8.42 1.58 -10.05
CA VAL A 530 -7.49 0.44 -10.02
C VAL A 530 -8.17 -0.85 -10.50
N VAL A 531 -7.48 -1.60 -11.37
CA VAL A 531 -7.83 -2.96 -11.81
C VAL A 531 -6.59 -3.85 -11.75
N GLY A 532 -6.78 -5.13 -11.44
CA GLY A 532 -5.71 -6.10 -11.19
C GLY A 532 -5.83 -6.66 -9.79
N VAL A 533 -5.50 -5.84 -8.79
CA VAL A 533 -5.71 -6.12 -7.36
C VAL A 533 -6.98 -5.45 -6.81
N SER A 534 -7.50 -6.01 -5.72
CA SER A 534 -8.43 -5.34 -4.80
C SER A 534 -7.77 -4.12 -4.17
N THR A 535 -8.55 -3.07 -3.91
CA THR A 535 -8.07 -1.88 -3.19
C THR A 535 -9.13 -1.31 -2.28
N ASN A 536 -8.71 -0.54 -1.28
CA ASN A 536 -9.59 0.13 -0.33
C ASN A 536 -10.25 1.43 -0.84
N VAL A 537 -10.00 1.86 -2.09
CA VAL A 537 -10.51 3.14 -2.65
C VAL A 537 -12.03 3.30 -2.48
N GLU A 538 -12.82 2.26 -2.73
CA GLU A 538 -14.29 2.31 -2.59
C GLU A 538 -14.73 2.46 -1.12
N PHE A 539 -13.97 1.90 -0.19
CA PHE A 539 -14.19 2.06 1.24
C PHE A 539 -13.78 3.47 1.71
N LEU A 540 -12.62 3.96 1.28
CA LEU A 540 -12.15 5.33 1.54
C LEU A 540 -13.17 6.37 1.05
N ARG A 541 -13.77 6.18 -0.14
CA ARG A 541 -14.81 7.08 -0.67
C ARG A 541 -16.09 7.03 0.19
N THR A 542 -16.50 5.84 0.63
CA THR A 542 -17.66 5.66 1.52
C THR A 542 -17.42 6.33 2.89
N LEU A 543 -16.19 6.23 3.42
CA LEU A 543 -15.76 6.87 4.68
C LEU A 543 -15.71 8.39 4.56
N ALA A 544 -15.08 8.92 3.51
CA ALA A 544 -15.05 10.36 3.21
C ALA A 544 -16.45 10.96 2.91
N GLY A 545 -17.44 10.11 2.62
CA GLY A 545 -18.85 10.48 2.48
C GLY A 545 -19.72 10.26 3.73
N ASN A 546 -19.18 9.70 4.82
CA ASN A 546 -19.94 9.40 6.03
C ASN A 546 -20.24 10.67 6.85
N GLN A 547 -21.46 10.81 7.36
CA GLN A 547 -21.92 12.02 8.05
C GLN A 547 -21.11 12.32 9.33
N ALA A 548 -20.85 11.32 10.16
CA ALA A 548 -20.07 11.47 11.39
C ALA A 548 -18.61 11.87 11.08
N PHE A 549 -18.05 11.42 9.95
CA PHE A 549 -16.72 11.87 9.50
C PHE A 549 -16.74 13.31 8.98
N ILE A 550 -17.80 13.72 8.27
CA ILE A 550 -18.01 15.11 7.83
C ILE A 550 -18.13 16.06 9.04
N GLU A 551 -18.85 15.63 10.09
CA GLU A 551 -19.08 16.37 11.33
C GLU A 551 -17.91 16.31 12.34
N ALA A 552 -16.87 15.54 12.02
CA ALA A 552 -15.66 15.33 12.83
C ALA A 552 -15.88 14.63 14.18
N GLU A 553 -16.84 13.69 14.25
CA GLU A 553 -17.02 12.76 15.39
C GLU A 553 -15.93 11.67 15.41
N LEU A 554 -14.67 12.09 15.53
CA LEU A 554 -13.51 11.19 15.45
C LEU A 554 -13.26 10.46 16.78
N GLU A 555 -13.04 9.15 16.70
CA GLU A 555 -12.53 8.30 17.78
C GLU A 555 -11.92 7.01 17.19
N THR A 556 -10.97 6.35 17.86
CA THR A 556 -10.23 5.21 17.28
C THR A 556 -11.07 3.96 17.00
N GLY A 557 -12.33 3.94 17.46
CA GLY A 557 -13.34 2.94 17.14
C GLY A 557 -14.20 3.24 15.90
N PHE A 558 -13.99 4.37 15.20
CA PHE A 558 -14.89 4.89 14.16
C PHE A 558 -15.37 3.83 13.14
N ILE A 559 -14.44 3.08 12.54
CA ILE A 559 -14.76 2.08 11.50
C ILE A 559 -15.60 0.91 12.06
N GLN A 560 -15.46 0.59 13.34
CA GLN A 560 -16.23 -0.47 14.00
C GLN A 560 -17.62 0.01 14.46
N LYS A 561 -17.75 1.30 14.79
CA LYS A 561 -19.01 1.97 15.17
C LYS A 561 -19.91 2.20 13.96
N HIS A 562 -19.36 2.68 12.85
CA HIS A 562 -20.09 2.99 11.61
C HIS A 562 -20.04 1.83 10.59
N PHE A 563 -19.86 0.59 11.06
CA PHE A 563 -19.59 -0.56 10.19
C PHE A 563 -20.69 -0.78 9.14
N ASP A 564 -21.97 -0.79 9.54
CA ASP A 564 -23.08 -1.06 8.62
C ASP A 564 -23.26 0.02 7.55
N GLU A 565 -22.89 1.26 7.86
CA GLU A 565 -22.90 2.39 6.91
C GLU A 565 -21.74 2.27 5.90
N LEU A 566 -20.54 1.93 6.40
CA LEU A 566 -19.32 1.79 5.61
C LEU A 566 -19.30 0.51 4.75
N PHE A 567 -20.04 -0.53 5.16
CA PHE A 567 -20.11 -1.84 4.50
C PHE A 567 -21.49 -2.19 3.94
N ALA A 568 -22.39 -1.22 3.84
CA ALA A 568 -23.75 -1.36 3.33
C ALA A 568 -23.86 -2.30 2.10
N PRO A 569 -24.89 -3.17 2.01
CA PRO A 569 -25.00 -4.18 0.94
C PRO A 569 -24.90 -3.62 -0.48
N ILE A 570 -24.21 -4.36 -1.37
CA ILE A 570 -24.11 -4.00 -2.78
C ILE A 570 -25.46 -4.28 -3.46
N SER A 571 -26.20 -3.22 -3.81
CA SER A 571 -27.44 -3.31 -4.57
C SER A 571 -27.19 -3.83 -6.00
N GLU A 572 -28.19 -4.46 -6.62
CA GLU A 572 -28.15 -4.95 -8.01
C GLU A 572 -27.68 -3.91 -9.05
N PRO A 573 -27.20 -4.35 -10.23
CA PRO A 573 -26.76 -3.45 -11.29
C PRO A 573 -27.93 -2.67 -11.89
N ALA A 574 -27.87 -1.34 -11.74
CA ALA A 574 -28.79 -0.43 -12.42
C ALA A 574 -28.77 -0.67 -13.94
N PRO A 575 -29.93 -0.65 -14.65
CA PRO A 575 -30.01 -0.99 -16.06
C PRO A 575 -29.10 -0.14 -16.97
N GLU A 576 -28.83 1.11 -16.60
CA GLU A 576 -27.88 1.99 -17.27
C GLU A 576 -26.45 1.42 -17.28
N ILE A 577 -26.00 0.79 -16.19
CA ILE A 577 -24.67 0.18 -16.07
C ILE A 577 -24.58 -1.07 -16.95
N LEU A 578 -25.66 -1.86 -17.00
CA LEU A 578 -25.77 -3.01 -17.90
C LEU A 578 -25.76 -2.57 -19.38
N ALA A 579 -26.50 -1.52 -19.72
CA ALA A 579 -26.49 -0.94 -21.06
C ALA A 579 -25.11 -0.38 -21.45
N GLN A 580 -24.43 0.35 -20.56
CA GLN A 580 -23.05 0.81 -20.76
C GLN A 580 -22.08 -0.36 -21.03
N ALA A 581 -22.13 -1.40 -20.19
CA ALA A 581 -21.28 -2.59 -20.31
C ALA A 581 -21.48 -3.31 -21.65
N ALA A 582 -22.74 -3.52 -22.04
CA ALA A 582 -23.08 -4.21 -23.26
C ALA A 582 -22.75 -3.36 -24.51
N ILE A 583 -23.02 -2.04 -24.49
CA ILE A 583 -22.61 -1.11 -25.56
C ILE A 583 -21.08 -1.11 -25.71
N PHE A 584 -20.33 -1.08 -24.61
CA PHE A 584 -18.86 -1.17 -24.64
C PHE A 584 -18.38 -2.43 -25.35
N VAL A 585 -18.90 -3.61 -24.99
CA VAL A 585 -18.57 -4.87 -25.68
C VAL A 585 -18.99 -4.83 -27.15
N ALA A 586 -20.17 -4.31 -27.47
CA ALA A 586 -20.66 -4.19 -28.84
C ALA A 586 -19.80 -3.28 -29.72
N LEU A 587 -19.21 -2.22 -29.17
CA LEU A 587 -18.28 -1.30 -29.84
C LEU A 587 -16.82 -1.79 -29.85
N ARG A 588 -16.37 -2.49 -28.78
CA ARG A 588 -15.02 -3.05 -28.65
C ARG A 588 -14.80 -4.17 -29.67
N ASP A 589 -15.77 -5.07 -29.77
CA ASP A 589 -15.74 -6.19 -30.71
C ASP A 589 -15.98 -5.71 -32.16
N HIS A 590 -16.40 -4.45 -32.36
CA HIS A 590 -16.60 -3.88 -33.69
C HIS A 590 -15.23 -3.66 -34.35
N PHE A 591 -14.92 -4.52 -35.31
CA PHE A 591 -13.56 -4.74 -35.81
C PHE A 591 -12.97 -3.50 -36.51
N LYS A 592 -12.19 -2.69 -35.78
CA LYS A 592 -11.40 -1.59 -36.38
C LYS A 592 -10.46 -2.18 -37.44
N GLN A 593 -10.57 -1.70 -38.68
CA GLN A 593 -9.65 -2.06 -39.75
C GLN A 593 -8.21 -1.75 -39.33
N LYS A 594 -7.37 -2.78 -39.18
CA LYS A 594 -5.92 -2.58 -39.18
C LYS A 594 -5.52 -2.12 -40.58
N THR A 595 -4.90 -0.96 -40.69
CA THR A 595 -4.39 -0.37 -41.95
C THR A 595 -3.12 -1.07 -42.44
N SER A 596 -3.15 -2.39 -42.52
CA SER A 596 -2.17 -3.24 -43.19
C SER A 596 -2.51 -3.35 -44.66
N PHE A 597 -1.54 -3.08 -45.54
CA PHE A 597 -1.68 -2.98 -47.01
C PHE A 597 -1.97 -4.31 -47.76
N VAL A 598 -2.70 -5.24 -47.16
CA VAL A 598 -3.11 -6.50 -47.79
C VAL A 598 -4.55 -6.37 -48.30
N HIS A 599 -4.70 -5.91 -49.55
CA HIS A 599 -5.99 -5.79 -50.24
C HIS A 599 -6.54 -7.16 -50.68
N SER A 600 -6.98 -7.99 -49.73
CA SER A 600 -7.81 -9.15 -50.01
C SER A 600 -9.29 -8.79 -49.82
N PRO A 601 -10.22 -9.29 -50.64
CA PRO A 601 -11.65 -9.20 -50.36
C PRO A 601 -11.98 -9.76 -48.95
N TRP A 602 -11.27 -10.80 -48.52
CA TRP A 602 -11.45 -11.44 -47.23
C TRP A 602 -10.82 -10.69 -46.04
N THR A 603 -10.03 -9.63 -46.28
CA THR A 603 -9.55 -8.70 -45.24
C THR A 603 -10.23 -7.33 -45.29
N THR A 604 -10.89 -7.00 -46.41
CA THR A 604 -11.57 -5.70 -46.64
C THR A 604 -13.09 -5.78 -46.54
N LEU A 605 -13.69 -6.97 -46.69
CA LEU A 605 -15.15 -7.21 -46.58
C LEU A 605 -15.56 -7.99 -45.32
N VAL A 606 -14.61 -8.34 -44.43
CA VAL A 606 -14.95 -8.93 -43.13
C VAL A 606 -15.91 -8.02 -42.36
N SER A 607 -16.92 -8.63 -41.75
CA SER A 607 -18.05 -7.96 -41.09
C SER A 607 -19.01 -7.17 -42.00
N ARG A 608 -18.87 -7.17 -43.34
CA ARG A 608 -19.89 -6.60 -44.23
C ARG A 608 -21.15 -7.49 -44.27
N ARG A 609 -22.02 -7.36 -43.27
CA ARG A 609 -23.33 -8.01 -43.24
C ARG A 609 -24.19 -7.48 -44.39
N PHE A 610 -24.94 -8.37 -45.04
CA PHE A 610 -25.96 -8.01 -46.03
C PHE A 610 -27.14 -7.35 -45.31
N GLY A 611 -27.00 -6.05 -45.03
CA GLY A 611 -27.88 -5.26 -44.16
C GLY A 611 -27.27 -3.90 -43.73
N GLY A 612 -25.94 -3.74 -43.82
CA GLY A 612 -25.25 -2.50 -43.44
C GLY A 612 -24.85 -2.45 -41.97
N ASP A 613 -24.78 -1.24 -41.40
CA ASP A 613 -24.37 -1.00 -40.00
C ASP A 613 -25.45 -1.43 -38.98
N VAL A 614 -26.63 -1.82 -39.46
CA VAL A 614 -27.74 -2.32 -38.64
C VAL A 614 -27.52 -3.79 -38.32
N TYR A 615 -27.37 -4.10 -37.03
CA TYR A 615 -27.22 -5.48 -36.55
C TYR A 615 -27.74 -5.63 -35.12
N GLU A 616 -28.17 -6.84 -34.78
CA GLU A 616 -28.60 -7.19 -33.44
C GLU A 616 -27.58 -8.13 -32.77
N ARG A 617 -27.41 -7.96 -31.45
CA ARG A 617 -26.64 -8.83 -30.55
C ARG A 617 -27.41 -9.04 -29.25
N VAL A 618 -27.25 -10.21 -28.64
CA VAL A 618 -27.59 -10.44 -27.23
C VAL A 618 -26.29 -10.62 -26.47
N ILE A 619 -26.11 -9.87 -25.39
CA ILE A 619 -24.95 -9.96 -24.50
C ILE A 619 -25.49 -10.37 -23.12
N HIS A 620 -24.96 -11.46 -22.60
CA HIS A 620 -25.29 -11.93 -21.25
C HIS A 620 -24.26 -11.33 -20.30
N ILE A 621 -24.72 -10.78 -19.18
CA ILE A 621 -23.86 -10.17 -18.16
C ILE A 621 -24.35 -10.57 -16.78
N LYS A 622 -23.43 -10.90 -15.88
CA LYS A 622 -23.66 -11.24 -14.48
C LYS A 622 -22.91 -10.26 -13.59
N ASP A 623 -23.33 -10.09 -12.34
CA ASP A 623 -22.58 -9.30 -11.36
C ASP A 623 -21.49 -10.14 -10.69
N ASP A 624 -20.28 -9.60 -10.52
CA ASP A 624 -19.18 -10.34 -9.88
C ASP A 624 -19.46 -10.65 -8.39
N ALA A 625 -20.34 -9.87 -7.75
CA ALA A 625 -20.80 -10.11 -6.37
C ALA A 625 -22.04 -11.04 -6.28
N SER A 626 -22.61 -11.49 -7.39
CA SER A 626 -23.80 -12.37 -7.39
C SER A 626 -23.41 -13.85 -7.29
N THR A 627 -24.13 -14.63 -6.48
CA THR A 627 -23.85 -16.06 -6.26
C THR A 627 -23.95 -16.85 -7.57
N ASN A 628 -23.23 -17.98 -7.67
CA ASN A 628 -23.20 -18.82 -8.88
C ASN A 628 -24.60 -19.23 -9.40
N GLU A 629 -25.59 -19.31 -8.51
CA GLU A 629 -26.97 -19.70 -8.77
C GLU A 629 -27.79 -18.69 -9.61
N ILE A 630 -27.42 -17.40 -9.59
CA ILE A 630 -28.13 -16.35 -10.33
C ILE A 630 -27.81 -16.45 -11.83
N GLU A 631 -28.81 -16.72 -12.68
CA GLU A 631 -28.64 -16.74 -14.15
C GLU A 631 -28.28 -15.33 -14.69
N PRO A 632 -27.42 -15.22 -15.72
CA PRO A 632 -26.99 -13.94 -16.27
C PRO A 632 -28.14 -13.12 -16.89
N THR A 633 -28.10 -11.80 -16.69
CA THR A 633 -29.05 -10.87 -17.31
C THR A 633 -28.79 -10.77 -18.81
N ALA A 634 -29.84 -10.92 -19.63
CA ALA A 634 -29.74 -10.83 -21.09
C ALA A 634 -30.03 -9.40 -21.57
N ILE A 635 -29.07 -8.82 -22.29
CA ILE A 635 -29.13 -7.44 -22.78
C ILE A 635 -29.11 -7.47 -24.31
N TYR A 636 -30.17 -6.97 -24.92
CA TYR A 636 -30.38 -6.95 -26.36
C TYR A 636 -29.92 -5.59 -26.89
N ILE A 637 -29.05 -5.59 -27.90
CA ILE A 637 -28.55 -4.38 -28.55
C ILE A 637 -28.88 -4.44 -30.03
N LYS A 638 -29.50 -3.37 -30.53
CA LYS A 638 -29.75 -3.12 -31.95
C LYS A 638 -28.91 -1.91 -32.38
N SER A 639 -27.86 -2.16 -33.14
CA SER A 639 -27.10 -1.11 -33.84
C SER A 639 -27.99 -0.46 -34.90
N LEU A 640 -27.97 0.85 -34.98
CA LEU A 640 -28.71 1.67 -35.95
C LEU A 640 -27.73 2.48 -36.83
N ALA A 641 -28.24 3.02 -37.93
CA ALA A 641 -27.48 3.95 -38.76
C ALA A 641 -27.02 5.19 -37.96
N GLY A 642 -25.82 5.69 -38.25
CA GLY A 642 -25.27 6.89 -37.63
C GLY A 642 -24.60 6.69 -36.26
N GLY A 643 -24.37 5.45 -35.81
CA GLY A 643 -23.73 5.16 -34.52
C GLY A 643 -24.67 5.35 -33.31
N LEU A 644 -25.96 5.12 -33.53
CA LEU A 644 -26.98 5.06 -32.49
C LEU A 644 -27.28 3.58 -32.15
N PHE A 645 -27.73 3.32 -30.93
CA PHE A 645 -28.08 1.98 -30.45
C PHE A 645 -29.43 2.01 -29.72
N ASP A 646 -30.30 1.05 -30.00
CA ASP A 646 -31.38 0.70 -29.08
C ASP A 646 -30.91 -0.44 -28.18
N VAL A 647 -31.19 -0.35 -26.87
CA VAL A 647 -30.81 -1.35 -25.87
C VAL A 647 -32.00 -1.73 -25.00
N GLU A 648 -32.25 -3.02 -24.85
CA GLU A 648 -33.27 -3.57 -23.95
C GLU A 648 -32.61 -4.50 -22.92
N VAL A 649 -32.79 -4.20 -21.63
CA VAL A 649 -32.25 -4.97 -20.51
C VAL A 649 -33.35 -5.89 -19.96
N ARG A 650 -33.20 -7.21 -20.08
CA ARG A 650 -34.19 -8.17 -19.54
C ARG A 650 -33.83 -8.63 -18.13
N THR A 651 -34.25 -7.83 -17.15
CA THR A 651 -34.29 -8.20 -15.74
C THR A 651 -35.27 -9.35 -15.48
N SER A 652 -35.08 -10.07 -14.38
CA SER A 652 -35.97 -11.15 -13.92
C SER A 652 -37.34 -10.66 -13.41
N THR A 653 -37.45 -9.36 -13.14
CA THR A 653 -38.67 -8.69 -12.65
C THR A 653 -38.94 -7.39 -13.42
N GLY A 654 -40.22 -7.01 -13.49
CA GLY A 654 -40.67 -5.77 -14.13
C GLY A 654 -40.82 -5.84 -15.66
N ALA A 655 -41.16 -4.70 -16.26
CA ALA A 655 -41.05 -4.50 -17.71
C ALA A 655 -39.58 -4.17 -18.04
N PRO A 656 -39.02 -4.70 -19.14
CA PRO A 656 -37.59 -4.56 -19.43
C PRO A 656 -37.23 -3.09 -19.73
N PRO A 657 -36.26 -2.49 -19.01
CA PRO A 657 -35.80 -1.13 -19.31
C PRO A 657 -35.24 -1.01 -20.73
N GLN A 658 -35.75 -0.03 -21.47
CA GLN A 658 -35.35 0.26 -22.85
C GLN A 658 -34.70 1.64 -22.95
N PHE A 659 -33.55 1.70 -23.63
CA PHE A 659 -32.81 2.90 -23.97
C PHE A 659 -32.75 3.02 -25.49
N LEU A 660 -33.50 3.95 -26.07
CA LEU A 660 -33.63 4.09 -27.53
C LEU A 660 -32.75 5.23 -28.07
N GLY A 661 -32.21 5.05 -29.29
CA GLY A 661 -31.44 6.08 -29.99
C GLY A 661 -30.14 6.51 -29.27
N VAL A 662 -29.55 5.64 -28.46
CA VAL A 662 -28.34 5.90 -27.65
C VAL A 662 -27.14 6.18 -28.55
N SER A 663 -26.74 7.43 -28.68
CA SER A 663 -25.47 7.79 -29.33
C SER A 663 -24.31 7.36 -28.44
N ALA A 664 -23.39 6.53 -28.96
CA ALA A 664 -22.26 5.99 -28.20
C ALA A 664 -20.99 5.81 -29.05
N LYS A 665 -19.81 6.07 -28.47
CA LYS A 665 -18.50 5.87 -29.10
C LYS A 665 -17.41 5.54 -28.08
N LEU A 666 -16.44 4.73 -28.48
CA LEU A 666 -15.19 4.54 -27.72
C LEU A 666 -14.22 5.69 -28.03
N VAL A 667 -13.91 6.48 -27.00
CA VAL A 667 -12.93 7.58 -27.03
C VAL A 667 -11.51 7.03 -26.89
N SER A 668 -11.34 5.99 -26.07
CA SER A 668 -10.11 5.20 -25.91
C SER A 668 -10.47 3.69 -25.84
N PRO A 669 -9.49 2.77 -25.78
CA PRO A 669 -9.77 1.34 -25.54
C PRO A 669 -10.53 1.05 -24.24
N THR A 670 -10.49 1.96 -23.27
CA THR A 670 -11.13 1.83 -21.94
C THR A 670 -12.13 2.95 -21.63
N SER A 671 -12.43 3.85 -22.56
CA SER A 671 -13.30 5.01 -22.31
C SER A 671 -14.46 5.06 -23.30
N LEU A 672 -15.68 4.91 -22.78
CA LEU A 672 -16.94 4.99 -23.51
C LEU A 672 -17.58 6.36 -23.26
N SER A 673 -17.88 7.11 -24.32
CA SER A 673 -18.72 8.31 -24.26
C SER A 673 -20.07 8.00 -24.89
N LEU A 674 -21.15 8.24 -24.15
CA LEU A 674 -22.52 7.91 -24.60
C LEU A 674 -23.58 8.86 -24.01
N THR A 675 -24.75 8.91 -24.64
CA THR A 675 -25.91 9.67 -24.14
C THR A 675 -27.05 8.73 -23.78
N LEU A 676 -27.24 8.47 -22.47
CA LEU A 676 -28.35 7.69 -21.92
C LEU A 676 -29.35 8.63 -21.22
N ASN A 677 -30.65 8.40 -21.39
CA ASN A 677 -31.73 9.20 -20.79
C ASN A 677 -31.55 10.72 -21.00
N GLY A 678 -31.03 11.14 -22.16
CA GLY A 678 -30.71 12.54 -22.49
C GLY A 678 -29.46 13.11 -21.81
N LYS A 679 -28.80 12.37 -20.92
CA LYS A 679 -27.57 12.77 -20.23
C LYS A 679 -26.34 12.22 -20.95
N LEU A 680 -25.51 13.12 -21.47
CA LEU A 680 -24.17 12.78 -21.94
C LEU A 680 -23.29 12.39 -20.74
N SER A 681 -22.61 11.25 -20.83
CA SER A 681 -21.61 10.80 -19.87
C SER A 681 -20.35 10.28 -20.58
N THR A 682 -19.27 10.19 -19.81
CA THR A 682 -18.08 9.41 -20.17
C THR A 682 -17.80 8.45 -19.02
N VAL A 683 -17.57 7.19 -19.35
CA VAL A 683 -17.47 6.06 -18.42
C VAL A 683 -16.19 5.30 -18.71
N THR A 684 -15.43 4.94 -17.67
CA THR A 684 -14.23 4.11 -17.83
C THR A 684 -14.62 2.65 -17.65
N ILE A 685 -14.33 1.81 -18.64
CA ILE A 685 -14.63 0.38 -18.65
C ILE A 685 -13.37 -0.38 -19.04
N VAL A 686 -12.85 -1.16 -18.11
CA VAL A 686 -11.63 -1.97 -18.28
C VAL A 686 -12.04 -3.43 -18.42
N SER A 687 -11.74 -4.02 -19.58
CA SER A 687 -11.88 -5.46 -19.83
C SER A 687 -10.65 -6.18 -19.31
N GLN A 688 -10.83 -7.04 -18.30
CA GLN A 688 -9.85 -8.02 -17.84
C GLN A 688 -10.23 -9.38 -18.45
N PRO A 689 -9.52 -9.88 -19.49
CA PRO A 689 -9.71 -11.23 -19.99
C PRO A 689 -9.23 -12.27 -18.95
N PRO A 690 -9.72 -13.52 -19.03
CA PRO A 690 -9.26 -14.59 -18.15
C PRO A 690 -7.78 -14.92 -18.39
N PRO A 691 -7.05 -15.45 -17.40
CA PRO A 691 -5.63 -15.78 -17.55
C PRO A 691 -5.42 -16.86 -18.64
N PRO A 692 -4.42 -16.72 -19.56
CA PRO A 692 -4.27 -17.61 -20.71
C PRO A 692 -4.04 -19.10 -20.38
N SER A 693 -3.65 -19.42 -19.15
CA SER A 693 -3.35 -20.77 -18.66
C SER A 693 -4.48 -21.43 -17.87
N VAL A 694 -5.64 -20.77 -17.73
CA VAL A 694 -6.74 -21.26 -16.89
C VAL A 694 -7.92 -21.69 -17.77
N PRO A 695 -8.42 -22.94 -17.64
CA PRO A 695 -9.58 -23.41 -18.40
C PRO A 695 -10.83 -22.56 -18.14
N ALA A 696 -11.60 -22.30 -19.19
CA ALA A 696 -12.89 -21.62 -19.07
C ALA A 696 -13.86 -22.48 -18.24
N SER A 697 -14.33 -21.95 -17.12
CA SER A 697 -15.17 -22.68 -16.15
C SER A 697 -16.38 -21.85 -15.72
N LEU A 698 -17.10 -22.31 -14.69
CA LEU A 698 -18.16 -21.55 -14.03
C LEU A 698 -17.63 -20.53 -12.99
N ALA A 699 -16.36 -20.56 -12.63
CA ALA A 699 -15.78 -19.63 -11.66
C ALA A 699 -15.41 -18.27 -12.29
N HIS A 700 -15.71 -17.19 -11.57
CA HIS A 700 -15.62 -15.81 -12.04
C HIS A 700 -14.19 -15.38 -12.47
N ASN A 701 -13.15 -15.93 -11.82
CA ASN A 701 -11.75 -15.71 -12.17
C ASN A 701 -11.32 -16.38 -13.50
N THR A 702 -12.17 -17.22 -14.09
CA THR A 702 -11.96 -17.90 -15.39
C THR A 702 -12.79 -17.29 -16.53
N MET A 703 -13.51 -16.20 -16.26
CA MET A 703 -14.38 -15.49 -17.21
C MET A 703 -13.80 -14.12 -17.56
N GLU A 704 -14.37 -13.44 -18.57
CA GLU A 704 -14.00 -12.05 -18.86
C GLU A 704 -14.70 -11.12 -17.85
N ARG A 705 -13.93 -10.27 -17.15
CA ARG A 705 -14.47 -9.28 -16.20
C ARG A 705 -14.44 -7.87 -16.79
N LEU A 706 -15.53 -7.13 -16.64
CA LEU A 706 -15.66 -5.73 -17.00
C LEU A 706 -15.68 -4.89 -15.71
N HIS A 707 -14.62 -4.13 -15.47
CA HIS A 707 -14.56 -3.18 -14.36
C HIS A 707 -15.00 -1.80 -14.85
N ILE A 708 -16.17 -1.38 -14.39
CA ILE A 708 -16.88 -0.17 -14.81
C ILE A 708 -16.75 0.87 -13.70
N PHE A 709 -16.28 2.06 -14.05
CA PHE A 709 -16.20 3.22 -13.17
C PHE A 709 -17.15 4.28 -13.73
N SER A 710 -18.31 4.45 -13.07
CA SER A 710 -19.42 5.29 -13.53
C SER A 710 -20.01 6.09 -12.37
N GLY A 711 -19.53 7.33 -12.18
CA GLY A 711 -19.81 8.11 -10.98
C GLY A 711 -19.02 7.61 -9.78
N GLU A 712 -19.51 7.87 -8.56
CA GLU A 712 -18.85 7.58 -7.27
C GLU A 712 -18.67 6.06 -6.95
N ARG A 713 -18.75 5.14 -7.92
CA ARG A 713 -18.66 3.68 -7.68
C ARG A 713 -17.96 2.92 -8.82
N LYS A 714 -17.05 2.02 -8.43
CA LYS A 714 -16.56 0.89 -9.23
C LYS A 714 -17.57 -0.25 -9.16
N ARG A 715 -17.83 -0.90 -10.29
CA ARG A 715 -18.56 -2.17 -10.38
C ARG A 715 -17.78 -3.17 -11.20
N THR A 716 -17.68 -4.42 -10.74
CA THR A 716 -17.20 -5.51 -11.59
C THR A 716 -18.40 -6.31 -12.09
N LEU A 717 -18.50 -6.47 -13.39
CA LEU A 717 -19.44 -7.38 -14.04
C LEU A 717 -18.67 -8.49 -14.76
N VAL A 718 -19.33 -9.61 -15.03
CA VAL A 718 -18.74 -10.80 -15.64
C VAL A 718 -19.49 -11.14 -16.93
N ILE A 719 -18.76 -11.36 -18.02
CA ILE A 719 -19.29 -11.95 -19.25
C ILE A 719 -19.17 -13.48 -19.11
N PRO A 720 -20.28 -14.21 -18.96
CA PRO A 720 -20.24 -15.63 -18.69
C PRO A 720 -19.76 -16.44 -19.90
N THR A 721 -18.93 -17.45 -19.65
CA THR A 721 -18.52 -18.42 -20.66
C THR A 721 -19.76 -19.03 -21.34
N PRO A 722 -19.85 -19.05 -22.69
CA PRO A 722 -20.99 -19.64 -23.38
C PRO A 722 -21.19 -21.11 -23.01
N LYS A 723 -22.44 -21.52 -22.74
CA LYS A 723 -22.77 -22.89 -22.28
C LYS A 723 -22.20 -23.98 -23.21
N TRP A 724 -22.11 -23.74 -24.53
CA TRP A 724 -21.49 -24.67 -25.49
C TRP A 724 -19.97 -24.87 -25.31
N LEU A 725 -19.24 -23.85 -24.84
CA LEU A 725 -17.80 -23.91 -24.63
C LEU A 725 -17.48 -24.63 -23.31
N LEU A 726 -18.31 -24.41 -22.28
CA LEU A 726 -18.26 -25.20 -21.04
C LEU A 726 -18.50 -26.69 -21.30
N MET A 727 -19.45 -27.03 -22.19
CA MET A 727 -19.72 -28.41 -22.60
C MET A 727 -18.56 -29.09 -23.35
N GLN A 728 -17.58 -28.33 -23.88
CA GLN A 728 -16.36 -28.88 -24.48
C GLN A 728 -15.26 -29.19 -23.45
N GLY A 729 -15.39 -28.71 -22.20
CA GLY A 729 -14.43 -28.94 -21.10
C GLY A 729 -14.94 -29.88 -19.99
N GLY A 730 -15.99 -30.66 -20.26
CA GLY A 730 -16.82 -31.31 -19.24
C GLY A 730 -16.09 -32.26 -18.26
N ASP A 731 -15.09 -33.01 -18.72
CA ASP A 731 -14.46 -34.09 -17.95
C ASP A 731 -13.56 -33.63 -16.79
N VAL A 732 -13.30 -32.32 -16.63
CA VAL A 732 -12.31 -31.78 -15.67
C VAL A 732 -12.95 -31.03 -14.49
N LEU A 733 -14.22 -30.62 -14.58
CA LEU A 733 -14.79 -29.59 -13.69
C LEU A 733 -15.82 -30.08 -12.66
N SER A 734 -16.18 -31.36 -12.64
CA SER A 734 -17.25 -31.89 -11.78
C SER A 734 -16.90 -32.06 -10.29
N ALA A 735 -15.63 -31.93 -9.90
CA ALA A 735 -15.15 -32.24 -8.55
C ALA A 735 -15.30 -31.12 -7.51
N ALA A 736 -15.74 -29.92 -7.89
CA ALA A 736 -15.56 -28.70 -7.08
C ALA A 736 -16.76 -28.29 -6.18
N ALA A 737 -17.83 -29.08 -6.11
CA ALA A 737 -19.16 -28.59 -5.69
C ALA A 737 -19.60 -28.89 -4.22
N GLY A 738 -18.73 -29.40 -3.35
CA GLY A 738 -19.14 -29.70 -1.96
C GLY A 738 -18.11 -30.43 -1.10
N THR A 739 -16.94 -29.85 -0.86
CA THR A 739 -15.86 -30.45 -0.06
C THR A 739 -15.44 -29.56 1.11
N GLY A 740 -14.88 -30.15 2.18
CA GLY A 740 -14.20 -29.41 3.26
C GLY A 740 -12.83 -28.86 2.84
N ALA A 741 -12.70 -28.42 1.59
CA ALA A 741 -11.47 -27.93 0.99
C ALA A 741 -11.19 -26.48 1.42
N LEU A 742 -10.14 -26.30 2.21
CA LEU A 742 -9.58 -25.00 2.54
C LEU A 742 -8.55 -24.62 1.48
N LYS A 743 -8.85 -23.53 0.78
CA LYS A 743 -8.03 -22.97 -0.30
C LYS A 743 -7.32 -21.71 0.18
N ALA A 744 -6.17 -21.41 -0.42
CA ALA A 744 -5.48 -20.15 -0.19
C ALA A 744 -6.40 -18.99 -0.64
N PRO A 745 -6.81 -18.08 0.26
CA PRO A 745 -7.74 -16.99 -0.10
C PRO A 745 -7.07 -15.87 -0.89
N MET A 746 -5.75 -15.94 -1.06
CA MET A 746 -4.87 -14.97 -1.72
C MET A 746 -3.47 -15.60 -1.91
N PRO A 747 -2.61 -15.06 -2.79
CA PRO A 747 -1.21 -15.48 -2.87
C PRO A 747 -0.48 -15.15 -1.56
N SER A 748 0.30 -16.09 -1.03
CA SER A 748 0.85 -16.00 0.33
C SER A 748 1.99 -16.98 0.60
N LEU A 749 2.75 -16.75 1.66
CA LEU A 749 3.75 -17.65 2.21
C LEU A 749 3.11 -18.51 3.30
N VAL A 750 3.27 -19.84 3.25
CA VAL A 750 2.79 -20.74 4.29
C VAL A 750 3.79 -20.71 5.46
N VAL A 751 3.41 -20.15 6.61
CA VAL A 751 4.29 -20.02 7.78
C VAL A 751 4.25 -21.27 8.65
N ASP A 752 3.04 -21.73 8.98
CA ASP A 752 2.80 -22.69 10.06
C ASP A 752 1.61 -23.60 9.73
N VAL A 753 1.89 -24.81 9.24
CA VAL A 753 0.91 -25.89 9.07
C VAL A 753 0.76 -26.65 10.39
N ARG A 754 -0.40 -26.52 11.03
CA ARG A 754 -0.66 -27.00 12.41
C ARG A 754 -1.25 -28.41 12.49
N VAL A 755 -1.65 -28.97 11.36
CA VAL A 755 -2.34 -30.27 11.28
C VAL A 755 -1.72 -31.13 10.17
N LYS A 756 -1.88 -32.44 10.31
CA LYS A 756 -1.34 -33.47 9.42
C LYS A 756 -2.48 -34.29 8.83
N VAL A 757 -2.19 -35.01 7.75
CA VAL A 757 -3.10 -36.03 7.22
C VAL A 757 -3.37 -37.07 8.31
N GLY A 758 -4.65 -37.31 8.60
CA GLY A 758 -5.13 -38.18 9.68
C GLY A 758 -5.51 -37.47 10.98
N ASP A 759 -5.19 -36.18 11.17
CA ASP A 759 -5.62 -35.44 12.35
C ASP A 759 -7.13 -35.15 12.30
N LYS A 760 -7.82 -35.33 13.43
CA LYS A 760 -9.18 -34.79 13.63
C LYS A 760 -9.11 -33.30 13.96
N VAL A 761 -10.05 -32.53 13.42
CA VAL A 761 -10.18 -31.08 13.63
C VAL A 761 -11.61 -30.71 13.98
N GLU A 762 -11.77 -29.77 14.91
CA GLU A 762 -13.06 -29.16 15.26
C GLU A 762 -13.33 -27.92 14.39
N LYS A 763 -14.60 -27.66 14.09
CA LYS A 763 -15.03 -26.43 13.40
C LYS A 763 -14.53 -25.18 14.14
N GLY A 764 -13.74 -24.35 13.46
CA GLY A 764 -13.10 -23.17 14.01
C GLY A 764 -11.66 -23.37 14.50
N GLN A 765 -11.15 -24.60 14.60
CA GLN A 765 -9.76 -24.90 14.95
C GLN A 765 -8.80 -24.31 13.89
N SER A 766 -7.70 -23.70 14.31
CA SER A 766 -6.69 -23.15 13.38
C SER A 766 -5.86 -24.28 12.77
N VAL A 767 -5.78 -24.33 11.44
CA VAL A 767 -5.09 -25.40 10.70
C VAL A 767 -3.85 -24.93 9.96
N ILE A 768 -3.83 -23.70 9.45
CA ILE A 768 -2.69 -23.09 8.75
C ILE A 768 -2.57 -21.61 9.16
N VAL A 769 -1.35 -21.11 9.29
CA VAL A 769 -1.05 -19.67 9.20
C VAL A 769 -0.36 -19.38 7.87
N LEU A 770 -0.92 -18.42 7.15
CA LEU A 770 -0.34 -17.80 5.96
C LEU A 770 0.23 -16.43 6.38
N GLU A 771 1.40 -16.05 5.87
CA GLU A 771 1.86 -14.67 5.88
C GLU A 771 1.67 -14.07 4.48
N SER A 772 1.07 -12.89 4.46
CA SER A 772 0.99 -12.03 3.29
C SER A 772 1.17 -10.60 3.74
N MET A 773 2.11 -9.89 3.13
CA MET A 773 2.26 -8.44 3.27
C MET A 773 2.44 -8.01 4.73
N LYS A 774 3.33 -8.74 5.43
CA LYS A 774 3.63 -8.64 6.87
C LYS A 774 2.44 -8.91 7.81
N THR A 775 1.37 -9.52 7.30
CA THR A 775 0.13 -9.86 8.03
C THR A 775 -0.05 -11.37 8.12
N GLU A 776 -0.22 -11.90 9.34
CA GLU A 776 -0.60 -13.31 9.57
C GLU A 776 -2.11 -13.51 9.35
N THR A 777 -2.48 -14.35 8.37
CA THR A 777 -3.84 -14.83 8.14
C THR A 777 -3.97 -16.27 8.63
N VAL A 778 -4.77 -16.50 9.66
CA VAL A 778 -4.99 -17.83 10.26
C VAL A 778 -6.21 -18.51 9.62
N LEU A 779 -5.98 -19.53 8.79
CA LEU A 779 -7.04 -20.37 8.27
C LEU A 779 -7.56 -21.33 9.35
N ARG A 780 -8.88 -21.55 9.34
CA ARG A 780 -9.59 -22.37 10.32
C ARG A 780 -10.48 -23.40 9.62
N ALA A 781 -10.67 -24.55 10.26
CA ALA A 781 -11.57 -25.60 9.79
C ALA A 781 -13.02 -25.08 9.68
N GLY A 782 -13.62 -25.15 8.48
CA GLY A 782 -15.01 -24.72 8.26
C GLY A 782 -16.06 -25.72 8.77
N ILE A 783 -15.64 -26.98 8.95
CA ILE A 783 -16.40 -28.11 9.47
C ILE A 783 -15.56 -28.85 10.50
N SER A 784 -16.20 -29.66 11.35
CA SER A 784 -15.48 -30.69 12.11
C SER A 784 -15.28 -31.92 11.22
N GLY A 785 -14.19 -32.67 11.42
CA GLY A 785 -13.91 -33.85 10.61
C GLY A 785 -12.46 -34.30 10.67
N THR A 786 -12.05 -35.10 9.68
CA THR A 786 -10.71 -35.70 9.58
C THR A 786 -9.95 -35.15 8.36
N VAL A 787 -8.72 -34.68 8.57
CA VAL A 787 -7.87 -34.11 7.51
C VAL A 787 -7.40 -35.22 6.55
N LYS A 788 -7.88 -35.20 5.30
CA LYS A 788 -7.52 -36.17 4.26
C LYS A 788 -6.27 -35.78 3.48
N VAL A 789 -6.09 -34.49 3.21
CA VAL A 789 -5.02 -33.98 2.36
C VAL A 789 -4.43 -32.72 2.96
N VAL A 790 -3.10 -32.55 2.83
CA VAL A 790 -2.36 -31.32 3.10
C VAL A 790 -1.40 -31.10 1.92
N GLU A 791 -1.71 -30.16 1.02
CA GLU A 791 -0.95 -29.93 -0.22
C GLU A 791 0.08 -28.79 -0.10
N CYS A 792 0.47 -28.42 1.12
CA CYS A 792 1.39 -27.31 1.37
C CYS A 792 2.40 -27.61 2.50
N LYS A 793 3.50 -26.86 2.54
CA LYS A 793 4.59 -26.98 3.53
C LYS A 793 4.96 -25.62 4.11
N ASN A 794 5.48 -25.59 5.34
CA ASN A 794 6.08 -24.37 5.90
C ASN A 794 7.22 -23.87 4.99
N GLY A 795 7.23 -22.57 4.69
CA GLY A 795 8.12 -21.93 3.73
C GLY A 795 7.67 -21.98 2.27
N GLU A 796 6.52 -22.60 1.95
CA GLU A 796 6.00 -22.69 0.59
C GLU A 796 5.23 -21.43 0.16
N MET A 797 5.52 -20.92 -1.04
CA MET A 797 4.71 -19.88 -1.69
C MET A 797 3.52 -20.50 -2.41
N VAL A 798 2.31 -20.09 -2.05
CA VAL A 798 1.05 -20.56 -2.64
C VAL A 798 0.31 -19.42 -3.37
N GLN A 799 -0.50 -19.79 -4.36
CA GLN A 799 -1.32 -18.86 -5.16
C GLN A 799 -2.78 -18.87 -4.70
N GLU A 800 -3.53 -17.81 -4.99
CA GLU A 800 -4.99 -17.76 -4.77
C GLU A 800 -5.68 -18.99 -5.35
N GLY A 801 -6.63 -19.56 -4.61
CA GLY A 801 -7.44 -20.70 -5.05
C GLY A 801 -6.72 -22.05 -5.02
N LYS A 802 -5.41 -22.12 -4.77
CA LYS A 802 -4.71 -23.40 -4.51
C LYS A 802 -5.37 -24.08 -3.30
N GLU A 803 -5.69 -25.36 -3.43
CA GLU A 803 -6.12 -26.19 -2.30
C GLU A 803 -4.94 -26.42 -1.35
N LEU A 804 -5.16 -26.23 -0.05
CA LEU A 804 -4.13 -26.34 0.98
C LEU A 804 -4.39 -27.53 1.90
N ILE A 805 -5.65 -27.69 2.29
CA ILE A 805 -6.14 -28.78 3.15
C ILE A 805 -7.50 -29.23 2.62
N ASN A 806 -7.77 -30.53 2.69
CA ASN A 806 -9.11 -31.08 2.49
C ASN A 806 -9.55 -31.88 3.74
N ILE A 807 -10.67 -31.47 4.32
CA ILE A 807 -11.30 -32.11 5.49
C ILE A 807 -12.49 -32.93 4.99
N GLU A 808 -12.50 -34.22 5.30
CA GLU A 808 -13.70 -35.04 5.19
C GLU A 808 -14.53 -34.85 6.47
N ALA A 809 -15.82 -34.56 6.35
CA ALA A 809 -16.71 -34.53 7.49
C ALA A 809 -16.73 -35.91 8.16
N ASP A 810 -16.80 -35.94 9.49
CA ASP A 810 -17.16 -37.18 10.19
C ASP A 810 -18.62 -37.52 9.83
N GLU A 811 -18.90 -38.78 9.46
CA GLU A 811 -20.27 -39.27 9.22
C GLU A 811 -21.08 -39.28 10.53
N GLU A 812 -22.37 -38.87 10.46
CA GLU A 812 -23.32 -38.87 11.60
C GLU A 812 -23.93 -40.26 11.89
#